data_AF-A0A5S9F3M2-F1
#
_entry.id   AF-A0A5S9F3M2-F1
#
_cell.length_a   1.000
_cell.length_b   1.000
_cell.length_c   1.000
_cell.angle_alpha   90.00
_cell.angle_beta   90.00
_cell.angle_gamma   90.00
#
_symmetry.space_group_name_H-M   'P 1'
#
loop_
_entity.id
_entity.type
_entity.pdbx_description
1 polymer ?
#
loop_
_entity_poly.entity_id
_entity_poly.type
_entity_poly.pdbx_seq_one_letter_code
_entity_poly.pdbx_strand_id
1 'polypeptide(L)'
;MVQTNFFQKEISLKFIYYGRDSVGKKTTLRSLHKHLESKQKTKIQDENFDDVIVHHFIHIPKKALAGMKIKCGIYCIPEQGLQSKKVLSLLEGVDGIIFVADLNSDVEEASESYKKLETAFTKIDEKLLFRSMIMQYTKKDLVSDVEERITNFNNTFNKLKKKHFATEESSEQDILEAWECVYSQVMIEVRAKLDSTTKSMPKTKLKFNFNRKKSGDQSENKEERKEESADSDEKKGLKIPKKFAKKEELASSTQKADSDSQETTEEGKKEESLSKADDKKAQDKFNETQVDLEFSEEEERRKASETETIAEHNQHLIKKQVQQISENNFFEDSADEGMASAKTEAFSNDEKEMDSINRLKVTNQLLSELDTSLREQRTPETLFFESTSDQEGTRVDENLYSETISLRSSPITKELENKSSDQALEKIKNGEVLQNAKLDVLDLRNYNFVDPIRISKCQIGSILCDGSDFNGPFIIEDTKILRHFSLSSNIGSLFRDSIKLKRVEVEGEIVWDGVVASKEVTILDSTWTNSAQIQKCAFEKEVFIANSNIFGLNCRESNFRGEFTMTGCRFENSAEFQNSSIEDRLYVSSSYFQKVYFCNTQCKGNVEIINSTFDKLGSFKKMNIAKGFCLEGCVFNGRADFSEVRINGEFEVRRTEFFEDTFFHKAMATTNQCFENVTFSAMTDFSKASFNQVDFIQTYFKGITHFHEAIFSEDASFLESNFENTTNFSRAIFYKKVDFTECTFKGRISFRGMIGDYVIIHREQVEKKLLCDTEKNYAMIRQEYLTLKRIMEKQRRLQDRDWAHYHAKRAERRSKKVNWFNPMSVGERFFNWLFLDIGSRYGTRPQNIVILGFLLWATFAGVYAFVFPAHLQASDLLISEKLGLNSYSFFVENKALLAGAEVSLKAILPGTAMNMALANSLWMWLAVMLESFLGIVLAFMLSILLVRKLLQS
;
A
#
# COMPACT_ATOMS: atom_id res chain seq x y z
N MET A 1 -14.35 -14.81 -1.61
CA MET A 1 -13.10 -14.33 -2.25
C MET A 1 -11.96 -15.19 -1.72
N VAL A 2 -11.16 -15.79 -2.60
CA VAL A 2 -10.21 -16.83 -2.22
C VAL A 2 -9.03 -16.22 -1.43
N GLN A 3 -8.99 -16.45 -0.13
CA GLN A 3 -7.94 -15.90 0.75
C GLN A 3 -6.64 -16.70 0.59
N THR A 4 -5.59 -16.11 0.03
CA THR A 4 -4.31 -16.79 -0.20
C THR A 4 -3.23 -16.33 0.77
N ASN A 5 -2.61 -17.26 1.49
CA ASN A 5 -1.48 -17.01 2.38
C ASN A 5 -0.21 -17.61 1.75
N PHE A 6 0.51 -16.78 0.99
CA PHE A 6 1.73 -17.18 0.30
C PHE A 6 2.89 -17.55 1.24
N PHE A 7 2.92 -17.01 2.47
CA PHE A 7 3.96 -17.31 3.46
C PHE A 7 3.84 -18.74 4.00
N GLN A 8 2.62 -19.19 4.29
CA GLN A 8 2.35 -20.57 4.72
C GLN A 8 2.15 -21.55 3.54
N LYS A 9 2.04 -21.02 2.31
CA LYS A 9 1.62 -21.72 1.09
C LYS A 9 0.25 -22.36 1.24
N GLU A 10 -0.74 -21.61 1.74
CA GLU A 10 -2.09 -22.12 2.00
C GLU A 10 -3.16 -21.24 1.34
N ILE A 11 -4.13 -21.87 0.70
CA ILE A 11 -5.32 -21.25 0.12
C ILE A 11 -6.48 -21.53 1.07
N SER A 12 -7.05 -20.49 1.68
CA SER A 12 -8.23 -20.59 2.54
C SER A 12 -9.50 -20.35 1.73
N LEU A 13 -10.41 -21.32 1.75
CA LEU A 13 -11.72 -21.28 1.09
C LEU A 13 -12.84 -21.29 2.14
N LYS A 14 -13.85 -20.45 1.96
CA LYS A 14 -15.01 -20.35 2.86
C LYS A 14 -16.28 -20.89 2.20
N PHE A 15 -16.87 -21.91 2.82
CA PHE A 15 -18.13 -22.53 2.40
C PHE A 15 -19.21 -22.31 3.45
N ILE A 16 -20.44 -22.01 3.03
CA ILE A 16 -21.55 -21.74 3.95
C ILE A 16 -22.71 -22.69 3.70
N TYR A 17 -23.16 -23.34 4.77
CA TYR A 17 -24.44 -24.04 4.85
C TYR A 17 -25.47 -23.11 5.48
N TYR A 18 -26.47 -22.72 4.69
CA TYR A 18 -27.60 -21.90 5.12
C TYR A 18 -28.92 -22.61 4.85
N GLY A 19 -29.97 -22.26 5.58
CA GLY A 19 -31.32 -22.81 5.45
C GLY A 19 -32.08 -22.63 6.76
N ARG A 20 -33.35 -23.03 6.80
CA ARG A 20 -34.13 -23.04 8.05
C ARG A 20 -33.48 -23.93 9.12
N ASP A 21 -33.81 -23.71 10.38
CA ASP A 21 -33.33 -24.59 11.45
C ASP A 21 -34.05 -25.96 11.41
N SER A 22 -33.38 -27.02 11.91
CA SER A 22 -33.86 -28.42 11.84
C SER A 22 -34.03 -29.06 10.44
N VAL A 23 -33.53 -28.44 9.36
CA VAL A 23 -33.47 -29.02 8.00
C VAL A 23 -32.32 -30.00 7.74
N GLY A 24 -31.57 -30.40 8.77
CA GLY A 24 -30.47 -31.38 8.66
C GLY A 24 -29.05 -30.81 8.50
N LYS A 25 -28.85 -29.48 8.44
CA LYS A 25 -27.52 -28.81 8.30
C LYS A 25 -26.42 -29.43 9.19
N LYS A 26 -26.70 -29.57 10.50
CA LYS A 26 -25.75 -30.12 11.50
C LYS A 26 -25.48 -31.62 11.29
N THR A 27 -26.47 -32.38 10.82
CA THR A 27 -26.35 -33.82 10.49
C THR A 27 -25.46 -34.02 9.27
N THR A 28 -25.71 -33.26 8.19
CA THR A 28 -24.90 -33.27 6.97
C THR A 28 -23.42 -33.02 7.25
N LEU A 29 -23.11 -32.03 8.10
CA LEU A 29 -21.73 -31.68 8.44
C LEU A 29 -21.01 -32.74 9.28
N ARG A 30 -21.72 -33.41 10.20
CA ARG A 30 -21.17 -34.56 10.95
C ARG A 30 -20.86 -35.74 10.05
N SER A 31 -21.74 -36.05 9.10
CA SER A 31 -21.54 -37.10 8.09
C SER A 31 -20.32 -36.80 7.21
N LEU A 32 -20.25 -35.58 6.66
CA LEU A 32 -19.11 -35.10 5.86
C LEU A 32 -17.79 -35.14 6.67
N HIS A 33 -17.79 -34.73 7.94
CA HIS A 33 -16.60 -34.77 8.79
C HIS A 33 -16.07 -36.20 9.01
N LYS A 34 -16.95 -37.15 9.36
CA LYS A 34 -16.62 -38.56 9.53
C LYS A 34 -15.98 -39.16 8.26
N HIS A 35 -16.47 -38.77 7.08
CA HIS A 35 -15.87 -39.18 5.82
C HIS A 35 -14.47 -38.56 5.60
N LEU A 36 -14.28 -37.28 5.90
CA LEU A 36 -13.01 -36.56 5.71
C LEU A 36 -11.90 -36.98 6.71
N GLU A 37 -12.26 -37.28 7.97
CA GLU A 37 -11.35 -37.80 9.00
C GLU A 37 -10.63 -39.09 8.57
N SER A 38 -11.31 -39.95 7.81
CA SER A 38 -10.74 -41.22 7.32
C SER A 38 -9.51 -41.05 6.40
N LYS A 39 -9.27 -39.84 5.88
CA LYS A 39 -8.24 -39.54 4.87
C LYS A 39 -7.27 -38.43 5.26
N GLN A 40 -7.64 -37.48 6.14
CA GLN A 40 -6.84 -36.28 6.45
C GLN A 40 -6.98 -35.86 7.93
N LYS A 41 -5.97 -35.16 8.48
CA LYS A 41 -6.03 -34.56 9.83
C LYS A 41 -7.02 -33.39 9.84
N THR A 42 -8.23 -33.62 10.35
CA THR A 42 -9.21 -32.56 10.65
C THR A 42 -9.16 -32.21 12.15
N LYS A 43 -9.85 -31.13 12.53
CA LYS A 43 -10.07 -30.79 13.94
C LYS A 43 -11.39 -30.02 14.05
N ILE A 44 -12.41 -30.63 14.65
CA ILE A 44 -13.60 -29.88 15.05
C ILE A 44 -13.18 -28.90 16.14
N GLN A 45 -13.57 -27.64 15.98
CA GLN A 45 -13.62 -26.67 17.06
C GLN A 45 -15.06 -26.16 17.10
N ASP A 46 -15.84 -26.68 18.04
CA ASP A 46 -17.15 -26.12 18.38
C ASP A 46 -16.92 -24.78 19.12
N GLU A 47 -16.54 -23.75 18.36
CA GLU A 47 -16.42 -22.39 18.87
C GLU A 47 -17.83 -21.83 19.03
N ASN A 48 -18.27 -21.64 20.28
CA ASN A 48 -19.55 -21.01 20.61
C ASN A 48 -19.54 -19.52 20.23
N PHE A 49 -19.74 -19.24 18.94
CA PHE A 49 -19.88 -17.91 18.36
C PHE A 49 -21.33 -17.70 17.93
N ASP A 50 -22.14 -17.06 18.79
CA ASP A 50 -23.52 -16.63 18.48
C ASP A 50 -24.36 -17.69 17.69
N ASP A 51 -24.34 -18.95 18.15
CA ASP A 51 -25.00 -20.15 17.56
C ASP A 51 -24.53 -20.62 16.14
N VAL A 52 -23.43 -20.07 15.62
CA VAL A 52 -22.77 -20.53 14.37
C VAL A 52 -21.85 -21.72 14.66
N ILE A 53 -22.03 -22.85 13.97
CA ILE A 53 -21.11 -24.00 14.06
C ILE A 53 -20.07 -23.92 12.95
N VAL A 54 -18.79 -24.08 13.29
CA VAL A 54 -17.66 -23.95 12.36
C VAL A 54 -16.87 -25.25 12.27
N HIS A 55 -16.73 -25.79 11.05
CA HIS A 55 -15.90 -26.96 10.76
C HIS A 55 -14.69 -26.54 9.91
N HIS A 56 -13.49 -26.75 10.45
CA HIS A 56 -12.24 -26.53 9.72
C HIS A 56 -11.61 -27.87 9.33
N PHE A 57 -11.28 -28.03 8.05
CA PHE A 57 -10.46 -29.16 7.59
C PHE A 57 -9.42 -28.72 6.56
N ILE A 58 -8.30 -29.42 6.51
CA ILE A 58 -7.17 -29.10 5.62
C ILE A 58 -7.13 -30.14 4.51
N HIS A 59 -7.53 -29.74 3.31
CA HIS A 59 -7.42 -30.56 2.12
C HIS A 59 -6.04 -30.42 1.45
N ILE A 60 -5.29 -31.51 1.43
CA ILE A 60 -4.06 -31.63 0.64
C ILE A 60 -4.43 -32.28 -0.70
N PRO A 61 -4.54 -31.52 -1.81
CA PRO A 61 -4.93 -32.07 -3.10
C PRO A 61 -3.83 -32.98 -3.68
N LYS A 62 -4.24 -34.12 -4.27
CA LYS A 62 -3.31 -35.12 -4.87
C LYS A 62 -2.47 -34.57 -6.04
N LYS A 63 -2.92 -33.51 -6.71
CA LYS A 63 -2.13 -32.71 -7.65
C LYS A 63 -1.93 -31.32 -7.05
N ALA A 64 -0.68 -30.88 -6.95
CA ALA A 64 -0.35 -29.63 -6.29
C ALA A 64 -0.90 -28.41 -7.07
N LEU A 65 -1.77 -27.64 -6.43
CA LEU A 65 -2.23 -26.35 -6.93
C LEU A 65 -1.10 -25.32 -6.75
N ALA A 66 -0.22 -25.19 -7.74
CA ALA A 66 1.00 -24.36 -7.69
C ALA A 66 1.93 -24.60 -6.47
N GLY A 67 1.83 -25.77 -5.81
CA GLY A 67 2.59 -26.09 -4.59
C GLY A 67 1.97 -25.59 -3.27
N MET A 68 0.73 -25.12 -3.29
CA MET A 68 -0.03 -24.68 -2.10
C MET A 68 -0.96 -25.77 -1.57
N LYS A 69 -1.20 -25.77 -0.25
CA LYS A 69 -2.24 -26.55 0.44
C LYS A 69 -3.58 -25.82 0.38
N ILE A 70 -4.69 -26.52 0.62
CA ILE A 70 -6.02 -25.91 0.66
C ILE A 70 -6.60 -26.09 2.07
N LYS A 71 -6.99 -25.01 2.73
CA LYS A 71 -7.71 -25.00 4.00
C LYS A 71 -9.16 -24.65 3.72
N CYS A 72 -10.09 -25.52 4.11
CA CYS A 72 -11.52 -25.29 3.93
C CYS A 72 -12.15 -25.00 5.30
N GLY A 73 -12.78 -23.82 5.42
CA GLY A 73 -13.68 -23.51 6.53
C GLY A 73 -15.12 -23.67 6.05
N ILE A 74 -15.88 -24.56 6.67
CA ILE A 74 -17.32 -24.70 6.46
C ILE A 74 -18.05 -24.07 7.65
N TYR A 75 -18.98 -23.16 7.39
CA TYR A 75 -19.74 -22.43 8.41
C TYR A 75 -21.24 -22.77 8.29
N CYS A 76 -21.86 -23.20 9.39
CA CYS A 76 -23.29 -23.46 9.48
C CYS A 76 -23.98 -22.26 10.12
N ILE A 77 -24.71 -21.48 9.34
CA ILE A 77 -25.46 -20.31 9.84
C ILE A 77 -26.87 -20.74 10.28
N PRO A 78 -27.31 -20.39 11.51
CA PRO A 78 -28.71 -20.56 11.93
C PRO A 78 -29.61 -19.51 11.24
N GLU A 79 -30.89 -19.81 11.04
CA GLU A 79 -31.77 -18.93 10.26
C GLU A 79 -31.89 -17.51 10.87
N GLN A 80 -31.91 -17.45 12.20
CA GLN A 80 -32.00 -16.20 12.97
C GLN A 80 -30.72 -15.34 12.88
N GLY A 81 -29.60 -15.92 12.45
CA GLY A 81 -28.29 -15.27 12.45
C GLY A 81 -28.12 -14.14 11.42
N LEU A 82 -28.90 -14.13 10.34
CA LEU A 82 -28.73 -13.17 9.22
C LEU A 82 -28.95 -11.69 9.60
N GLN A 83 -29.55 -11.40 10.74
CA GLN A 83 -29.71 -10.02 11.26
C GLN A 83 -28.44 -9.48 11.94
N SER A 84 -27.48 -10.35 12.29
CA SER A 84 -26.26 -9.96 13.00
C SER A 84 -25.21 -9.35 12.06
N LYS A 85 -24.71 -8.15 12.39
CA LYS A 85 -23.60 -7.51 11.67
C LYS A 85 -22.36 -8.41 11.53
N LYS A 86 -22.09 -9.29 12.51
CA LYS A 86 -20.98 -10.25 12.47
C LYS A 86 -21.20 -11.42 11.49
N VAL A 87 -22.46 -11.79 11.26
CA VAL A 87 -22.81 -12.83 10.29
C VAL A 87 -22.78 -12.26 8.87
N LEU A 88 -23.23 -11.01 8.68
CA LEU A 88 -23.09 -10.30 7.40
C LEU A 88 -21.60 -10.20 6.99
N SER A 89 -20.69 -9.83 7.90
CA SER A 89 -19.24 -9.84 7.61
C SER A 89 -18.65 -11.23 7.34
N LEU A 90 -19.33 -12.31 7.74
CA LEU A 90 -18.94 -13.67 7.35
C LEU A 90 -19.34 -13.98 5.90
N LEU A 91 -20.46 -13.43 5.41
CA LEU A 91 -20.95 -13.59 4.03
C LEU A 91 -20.07 -12.85 3.00
N GLU A 92 -19.50 -11.70 3.35
CA GLU A 92 -18.59 -10.89 2.50
C GLU A 92 -17.39 -11.68 1.94
N GLY A 93 -16.95 -12.72 2.65
CA GLY A 93 -15.78 -13.51 2.29
C GLY A 93 -16.05 -14.80 1.51
N VAL A 94 -17.30 -15.16 1.24
CA VAL A 94 -17.68 -16.53 0.83
C VAL A 94 -17.19 -16.91 -0.57
N ASP A 95 -16.85 -18.19 -0.74
CA ASP A 95 -16.48 -18.80 -2.02
C ASP A 95 -17.54 -19.77 -2.54
N GLY A 96 -18.17 -20.57 -1.65
CA GLY A 96 -19.24 -21.50 -2.03
C GLY A 96 -20.42 -21.51 -1.05
N ILE A 97 -21.64 -21.65 -1.56
CA ILE A 97 -22.88 -21.64 -0.77
C ILE A 97 -23.69 -22.93 -1.01
N ILE A 98 -24.18 -23.53 0.06
CA ILE A 98 -25.13 -24.63 0.05
C ILE A 98 -26.41 -24.15 0.75
N PHE A 99 -27.48 -24.00 -0.02
CA PHE A 99 -28.81 -23.75 0.54
C PHE A 99 -29.49 -25.08 0.83
N VAL A 100 -29.82 -25.33 2.10
CA VAL A 100 -30.42 -26.57 2.57
C VAL A 100 -31.91 -26.37 2.86
N ALA A 101 -32.76 -27.18 2.22
CA ALA A 101 -34.20 -27.20 2.45
C ALA A 101 -34.71 -28.62 2.64
N ASP A 102 -35.75 -28.78 3.45
CA ASP A 102 -36.36 -30.07 3.79
C ASP A 102 -37.44 -30.42 2.75
N LEU A 103 -37.35 -31.57 2.07
CA LEU A 103 -38.33 -31.98 1.06
C LEU A 103 -39.73 -32.23 1.62
N ASN A 104 -39.83 -32.51 2.93
CA ASN A 104 -41.11 -32.75 3.58
C ASN A 104 -41.78 -31.44 4.04
N SER A 105 -41.04 -30.34 4.20
CA SER A 105 -41.63 -29.09 4.70
C SER A 105 -42.56 -28.41 3.71
N ASP A 106 -43.22 -27.35 4.17
CA ASP A 106 -43.91 -26.43 3.27
C ASP A 106 -42.90 -25.75 2.33
N VAL A 107 -43.33 -25.52 1.09
CA VAL A 107 -42.55 -24.84 0.05
C VAL A 107 -42.52 -23.33 0.32
N GLU A 108 -43.57 -22.77 0.93
CA GLU A 108 -43.62 -21.35 1.29
C GLU A 108 -42.60 -21.01 2.38
N GLU A 109 -42.48 -21.84 3.42
CA GLU A 109 -41.48 -21.69 4.49
C GLU A 109 -40.04 -21.76 3.95
N ALA A 110 -39.77 -22.66 3.00
CA ALA A 110 -38.47 -22.75 2.34
C ALA A 110 -38.18 -21.52 1.46
N SER A 111 -39.20 -21.02 0.75
CA SER A 111 -39.15 -19.80 -0.07
C SER A 111 -38.88 -18.55 0.79
N GLU A 112 -39.48 -18.44 1.97
CA GLU A 112 -39.17 -17.36 2.93
C GLU A 112 -37.72 -17.42 3.43
N SER A 113 -37.23 -18.61 3.80
CA SER A 113 -35.83 -18.77 4.24
C SER A 113 -34.84 -18.39 3.13
N TYR A 114 -35.14 -18.76 1.89
CA TYR A 114 -34.36 -18.38 0.71
C TYR A 114 -34.40 -16.86 0.47
N LYS A 115 -35.58 -16.21 0.51
CA LYS A 115 -35.72 -14.75 0.39
C LYS A 115 -34.94 -13.98 1.47
N LYS A 116 -34.86 -14.51 2.71
CA LYS A 116 -34.03 -13.92 3.78
C LYS A 116 -32.55 -13.95 3.40
N LEU A 117 -32.07 -15.05 2.81
CA LEU A 117 -30.70 -15.16 2.28
C LEU A 117 -30.45 -14.19 1.12
N GLU A 118 -31.36 -14.11 0.15
CA GLU A 118 -31.25 -13.15 -0.96
C GLU A 118 -31.20 -11.71 -0.45
N THR A 119 -32.08 -11.35 0.48
CA THR A 119 -32.09 -10.02 1.12
C THR A 119 -30.79 -9.71 1.86
N ALA A 120 -30.18 -10.72 2.50
CA ALA A 120 -28.88 -10.56 3.16
C ALA A 120 -27.73 -10.38 2.15
N PHE A 121 -27.78 -11.05 0.99
CA PHE A 121 -26.81 -10.85 -0.08
C PHE A 121 -26.97 -9.49 -0.77
N THR A 122 -28.18 -9.05 -1.14
CA THR A 122 -28.43 -7.72 -1.72
C THR A 122 -27.97 -6.58 -0.78
N LYS A 123 -28.04 -6.77 0.54
CA LYS A 123 -27.52 -5.80 1.53
C LYS A 123 -25.99 -5.69 1.58
N ILE A 124 -25.26 -6.65 1.01
CA ILE A 124 -23.80 -6.73 1.07
C ILE A 124 -23.21 -6.48 -0.33
N ASP A 125 -23.57 -7.35 -1.28
CA ASP A 125 -23.13 -7.34 -2.67
C ASP A 125 -24.06 -8.27 -3.48
N GLU A 126 -24.81 -7.72 -4.42
CA GLU A 126 -25.68 -8.50 -5.31
C GLU A 126 -24.92 -9.59 -6.09
N LYS A 127 -23.61 -9.42 -6.31
CA LYS A 127 -22.76 -10.43 -6.97
C LYS A 127 -22.64 -11.73 -6.16
N LEU A 128 -23.00 -11.74 -4.87
CA LEU A 128 -23.05 -12.96 -4.05
C LEU A 128 -24.12 -13.95 -4.53
N LEU A 129 -25.22 -13.48 -5.12
CA LEU A 129 -26.25 -14.33 -5.75
C LEU A 129 -25.71 -15.13 -6.94
N PHE A 130 -24.67 -14.61 -7.61
CA PHE A 130 -24.02 -15.23 -8.77
C PHE A 130 -22.85 -16.15 -8.42
N ARG A 131 -22.47 -16.25 -7.13
CA ARG A 131 -21.44 -17.20 -6.67
C ARG A 131 -21.83 -18.65 -6.92
N SER A 132 -20.83 -19.53 -6.87
CA SER A 132 -20.98 -20.99 -6.83
C SER A 132 -21.93 -21.40 -5.69
N MET A 133 -23.15 -21.77 -6.06
CA MET A 133 -24.24 -22.14 -5.16
C MET A 133 -24.94 -23.40 -5.67
N ILE A 134 -25.28 -24.31 -4.75
CA ILE A 134 -26.21 -25.42 -5.02
C ILE A 134 -27.40 -25.35 -4.06
N MET A 135 -28.48 -26.02 -4.47
CA MET A 135 -29.57 -26.40 -3.56
C MET A 135 -29.34 -27.84 -3.06
N GLN A 136 -29.41 -28.05 -1.75
CA GLN A 136 -29.43 -29.37 -1.15
C GLN A 136 -30.81 -29.61 -0.54
N TYR A 137 -31.51 -30.60 -1.06
CA TYR A 137 -32.83 -31.01 -0.62
C TYR A 137 -32.68 -32.23 0.30
N THR A 138 -33.04 -32.10 1.57
CA THR A 138 -32.84 -33.15 2.60
C THR A 138 -34.12 -33.95 2.86
N LYS A 139 -33.98 -35.07 3.58
CA LYS A 139 -35.08 -35.97 4.00
C LYS A 139 -35.83 -36.62 2.83
N LYS A 140 -35.08 -36.98 1.80
CA LYS A 140 -35.54 -37.72 0.60
C LYS A 140 -36.27 -39.03 0.96
N ASP A 141 -35.89 -39.66 2.06
CA ASP A 141 -36.49 -40.87 2.65
C ASP A 141 -37.92 -40.70 3.16
N LEU A 142 -38.33 -39.47 3.51
CA LEU A 142 -39.63 -39.19 4.10
C LEU A 142 -40.71 -38.80 3.07
N VAL A 143 -40.40 -38.89 1.78
CA VAL A 143 -41.24 -38.38 0.69
C VAL A 143 -41.44 -39.46 -0.38
N SER A 144 -42.70 -39.75 -0.73
CA SER A 144 -43.05 -40.70 -1.79
C SER A 144 -42.66 -40.18 -3.18
N ASP A 145 -43.06 -38.94 -3.47
CA ASP A 145 -43.02 -38.35 -4.81
C ASP A 145 -41.93 -37.26 -4.89
N VAL A 146 -40.68 -37.72 -4.75
CA VAL A 146 -39.48 -36.89 -4.65
C VAL A 146 -39.32 -35.96 -5.86
N GLU A 147 -39.55 -36.43 -7.08
CA GLU A 147 -39.38 -35.64 -8.31
C GLU A 147 -40.39 -34.49 -8.42
N GLU A 148 -41.65 -34.72 -8.04
CA GLU A 148 -42.69 -33.69 -8.02
C GLU A 148 -42.38 -32.61 -6.98
N ARG A 149 -41.99 -33.01 -5.76
CA ARG A 149 -41.55 -32.09 -4.70
C ARG A 149 -40.34 -31.27 -5.14
N ILE A 150 -39.30 -31.88 -5.71
CA ILE A 150 -38.13 -31.17 -6.25
C ILE A 150 -38.53 -30.17 -7.34
N THR A 151 -39.44 -30.56 -8.24
CA THR A 151 -39.95 -29.68 -9.30
C THR A 151 -40.68 -28.47 -8.72
N ASN A 152 -41.51 -28.67 -7.68
CA ASN A 152 -42.21 -27.59 -6.99
C ASN A 152 -41.22 -26.62 -6.31
N PHE A 153 -40.30 -27.12 -5.49
CA PHE A 153 -39.26 -26.31 -4.83
C PHE A 153 -38.40 -25.53 -5.85
N ASN A 154 -38.00 -26.16 -6.95
CA ASN A 154 -37.23 -25.51 -8.01
C ASN A 154 -38.01 -24.36 -8.67
N ASN A 155 -39.29 -24.58 -8.99
CA ASN A 155 -40.15 -23.59 -9.62
C ASN A 155 -40.47 -22.40 -8.69
N THR A 156 -40.60 -22.62 -7.38
CA THR A 156 -40.92 -21.55 -6.42
C THR A 156 -39.74 -20.60 -6.19
N PHE A 157 -38.52 -21.11 -5.96
CA PHE A 157 -37.39 -20.27 -5.54
C PHE A 157 -36.05 -20.52 -6.24
N ASN A 158 -35.80 -21.65 -6.90
CA ASN A 158 -34.57 -21.87 -7.68
C ASN A 158 -34.64 -21.26 -9.10
N LYS A 159 -35.06 -19.98 -9.19
CA LYS A 159 -35.27 -19.27 -10.46
C LYS A 159 -34.02 -19.20 -11.34
N LEU A 160 -32.83 -19.20 -10.73
CA LEU A 160 -31.53 -19.21 -11.40
C LEU A 160 -31.09 -20.59 -11.90
N LYS A 161 -31.94 -21.63 -11.79
CA LYS A 161 -31.67 -23.02 -12.20
C LYS A 161 -30.32 -23.54 -11.67
N LYS A 162 -29.97 -23.20 -10.41
CA LYS A 162 -28.77 -23.69 -9.74
C LYS A 162 -28.85 -25.22 -9.64
N LYS A 163 -27.69 -25.90 -9.67
CA LYS A 163 -27.64 -27.36 -9.49
C LYS A 163 -28.27 -27.74 -8.15
N HIS A 164 -29.04 -28.82 -8.14
CA HIS A 164 -29.72 -29.31 -6.96
C HIS A 164 -29.45 -30.80 -6.72
N PHE A 165 -29.42 -31.21 -5.46
CA PHE A 165 -29.16 -32.58 -5.03
C PHE A 165 -30.19 -32.99 -3.98
N ALA A 166 -30.84 -34.14 -4.17
CA ALA A 166 -31.66 -34.77 -3.14
C ALA A 166 -30.78 -35.67 -2.27
N THR A 167 -30.87 -35.52 -0.96
CA THR A 167 -29.97 -36.14 0.02
C THR A 167 -30.77 -36.79 1.15
N GLU A 168 -30.33 -38.00 1.53
CA GLU A 168 -30.84 -38.74 2.68
C GLU A 168 -29.86 -38.61 3.85
N GLU A 169 -30.34 -38.53 5.10
CA GLU A 169 -29.44 -38.44 6.27
C GLU A 169 -28.61 -39.73 6.47
N SER A 170 -29.06 -40.87 5.92
CA SER A 170 -28.36 -42.15 5.96
C SER A 170 -27.32 -42.32 4.84
N SER A 171 -27.49 -41.63 3.70
CA SER A 171 -26.62 -41.78 2.53
C SER A 171 -25.41 -40.85 2.61
N GLU A 172 -24.28 -41.39 3.07
CA GLU A 172 -22.99 -40.67 3.00
C GLU A 172 -22.60 -40.29 1.57
N GLN A 173 -23.11 -41.00 0.55
CA GLN A 173 -22.78 -40.75 -0.85
C GLN A 173 -23.53 -39.54 -1.43
N ASP A 174 -24.84 -39.41 -1.20
CA ASP A 174 -25.64 -38.26 -1.69
C ASP A 174 -25.07 -36.94 -1.14
N ILE A 175 -24.67 -36.93 0.14
CA ILE A 175 -24.04 -35.79 0.81
C ILE A 175 -22.65 -35.47 0.21
N LEU A 176 -21.86 -36.49 -0.10
CA LEU A 176 -20.55 -36.32 -0.71
C LEU A 176 -20.65 -35.78 -2.14
N GLU A 177 -21.61 -36.24 -2.95
CA GLU A 177 -21.82 -35.75 -4.32
C GLU A 177 -22.22 -34.26 -4.34
N ALA A 178 -23.12 -33.85 -3.43
CA ALA A 178 -23.48 -32.44 -3.25
C ALA A 178 -22.25 -31.58 -2.84
N TRP A 179 -21.46 -32.04 -1.87
CA TRP A 179 -20.23 -31.37 -1.44
C TRP A 179 -19.19 -31.28 -2.57
N GLU A 180 -18.89 -32.39 -3.25
CA GLU A 180 -17.91 -32.45 -4.34
C GLU A 180 -18.34 -31.57 -5.53
N CYS A 181 -19.63 -31.40 -5.78
CA CYS A 181 -20.12 -30.49 -6.81
C CYS A 181 -19.77 -29.02 -6.48
N VAL A 182 -20.09 -28.53 -5.28
CA VAL A 182 -19.78 -27.15 -4.86
C VAL A 182 -18.28 -26.94 -4.79
N TYR A 183 -17.57 -27.87 -4.18
CA TYR A 183 -16.12 -27.84 -4.10
C TYR A 183 -15.50 -27.79 -5.51
N SER A 184 -16.01 -28.56 -6.46
CA SER A 184 -15.54 -28.53 -7.86
C SER A 184 -15.86 -27.22 -8.56
N GLN A 185 -17.05 -26.64 -8.38
CA GLN A 185 -17.39 -25.31 -8.93
C GLN A 185 -16.44 -24.23 -8.41
N VAL A 186 -16.27 -24.17 -7.08
CA VAL A 186 -15.31 -23.25 -6.42
C VAL A 186 -13.88 -23.52 -6.90
N MET A 187 -13.46 -24.77 -7.03
CA MET A 187 -12.12 -25.13 -7.51
C MET A 187 -11.88 -24.83 -8.99
N ILE A 188 -12.92 -24.81 -9.82
CA ILE A 188 -12.84 -24.32 -11.20
C ILE A 188 -12.65 -22.80 -11.19
N GLU A 189 -13.41 -22.05 -10.39
CA GLU A 189 -13.18 -20.61 -10.20
C GLU A 189 -11.76 -20.30 -9.67
N VAL A 190 -11.28 -21.05 -8.68
CA VAL A 190 -9.95 -20.91 -8.09
C VAL A 190 -8.86 -21.23 -9.12
N ARG A 191 -9.00 -22.31 -9.90
CA ARG A 191 -8.04 -22.67 -10.96
C ARG A 191 -8.02 -21.65 -12.08
N ALA A 192 -9.17 -21.18 -12.55
CA ALA A 192 -9.23 -20.12 -13.56
C ALA A 192 -8.48 -18.85 -13.10
N LYS A 193 -8.59 -18.49 -11.81
CA LYS A 193 -7.87 -17.35 -11.19
C LYS A 193 -6.38 -17.60 -10.94
N LEU A 194 -5.95 -18.86 -10.77
CA LEU A 194 -4.54 -19.24 -10.57
C LEU A 194 -3.80 -19.52 -11.89
N ASP A 195 -4.49 -20.03 -12.90
CA ASP A 195 -3.93 -20.27 -14.22
C ASP A 195 -3.78 -18.95 -15.01
N SER A 196 -4.58 -17.92 -14.70
CA SER A 196 -4.34 -16.55 -15.18
C SER A 196 -3.11 -15.89 -14.52
N THR A 197 -2.89 -16.09 -13.22
CA THR A 197 -1.70 -15.56 -12.50
C THR A 197 -0.42 -16.38 -12.72
N THR A 198 -0.49 -17.66 -13.08
CA THR A 198 0.73 -18.46 -13.37
C THR A 198 1.17 -18.39 -14.83
N LYS A 199 0.28 -18.03 -15.77
CA LYS A 199 0.65 -17.75 -17.17
C LYS A 199 1.32 -16.38 -17.38
N SER A 200 1.26 -15.46 -16.41
CA SER A 200 1.94 -14.15 -16.47
C SER A 200 3.41 -14.17 -16.02
N MET A 201 3.91 -15.26 -15.42
CA MET A 201 5.33 -15.37 -15.03
C MET A 201 6.20 -15.96 -16.17
N PRO A 202 7.25 -15.25 -16.63
CA PRO A 202 8.26 -15.82 -17.52
C PRO A 202 9.05 -16.93 -16.82
N LYS A 203 9.25 -18.07 -17.50
CA LYS A 203 10.19 -19.12 -17.06
C LYS A 203 11.64 -18.69 -17.26
N THR A 204 12.10 -17.73 -16.46
CA THR A 204 13.50 -17.27 -16.49
C THR A 204 14.41 -18.37 -15.93
N LYS A 205 15.10 -19.10 -16.82
CA LYS A 205 16.21 -19.99 -16.43
C LYS A 205 17.35 -19.15 -15.86
N LEU A 206 17.34 -18.92 -14.55
CA LEU A 206 18.46 -18.41 -13.79
C LEU A 206 19.65 -19.39 -13.91
N LYS A 207 20.56 -19.10 -14.86
CA LYS A 207 21.88 -19.72 -14.92
C LYS A 207 22.71 -19.23 -13.73
N PHE A 208 22.53 -19.87 -12.58
CA PHE A 208 23.46 -19.72 -11.47
C PHE A 208 24.80 -20.34 -11.85
N ASN A 209 25.80 -19.51 -12.13
CA ASN A 209 27.19 -19.92 -12.22
C ASN A 209 27.73 -20.27 -10.82
N PHE A 210 27.36 -21.45 -10.31
CA PHE A 210 28.02 -22.04 -9.15
C PHE A 210 29.38 -22.61 -9.56
N ASN A 211 30.43 -21.81 -9.40
CA ASN A 211 31.79 -22.29 -9.56
C ASN A 211 32.21 -23.07 -8.30
N ARG A 212 31.78 -24.34 -8.22
CA ARG A 212 31.99 -25.23 -7.07
C ARG A 212 33.01 -26.32 -7.46
N LYS A 213 34.30 -26.12 -7.12
CA LYS A 213 35.28 -27.22 -7.18
C LYS A 213 34.90 -28.28 -6.13
N LYS A 214 35.04 -29.55 -6.52
CA LYS A 214 34.59 -30.73 -5.77
C LYS A 214 35.66 -31.28 -4.82
N SER A 215 35.17 -31.72 -3.66
CA SER A 215 35.54 -32.97 -2.95
C SER A 215 34.41 -33.18 -1.90
N GLY A 216 33.68 -34.30 -1.83
CA GLY A 216 34.13 -35.68 -2.03
C GLY A 216 34.66 -36.18 -0.66
N ASP A 217 33.83 -36.25 0.38
CA ASP A 217 32.75 -37.24 0.66
C ASP A 217 33.30 -38.48 1.39
N GLN A 218 32.92 -38.65 2.67
CA GLN A 218 32.43 -39.89 3.29
C GLN A 218 32.33 -39.81 4.83
N SER A 219 31.20 -40.28 5.39
CA SER A 219 31.02 -40.91 6.73
C SER A 219 31.37 -40.12 8.01
N GLU A 220 30.83 -40.39 9.21
CA GLU A 220 29.58 -41.02 9.70
C GLU A 220 29.42 -40.66 11.20
N ASN A 221 28.21 -40.87 11.76
CA ASN A 221 27.92 -41.15 13.19
C ASN A 221 28.07 -40.09 14.32
N LYS A 222 26.90 -39.89 14.99
CA LYS A 222 26.60 -40.02 16.44
C LYS A 222 27.14 -39.05 17.53
N GLU A 223 26.14 -38.61 18.31
CA GLU A 223 26.04 -38.58 19.79
C GLU A 223 26.87 -37.61 20.67
N GLU A 224 26.08 -36.81 21.41
CA GLU A 224 26.19 -36.43 22.83
C GLU A 224 27.49 -35.96 23.51
N ARG A 225 27.31 -34.82 24.19
CA ARG A 225 27.79 -34.48 25.56
C ARG A 225 29.29 -34.30 25.86
N LYS A 226 29.50 -33.11 26.45
CA LYS A 226 30.27 -32.81 27.67
C LYS A 226 31.77 -32.47 27.57
N GLU A 227 32.05 -31.42 28.35
CA GLU A 227 33.23 -31.16 29.18
C GLU A 227 34.47 -30.48 28.57
N GLU A 228 34.90 -29.45 29.31
CA GLU A 228 36.08 -28.62 29.11
C GLU A 228 37.30 -29.24 29.83
N SER A 229 38.45 -28.56 29.74
CA SER A 229 39.77 -28.89 30.32
C SER A 229 40.63 -29.88 29.49
N ALA A 230 41.96 -29.75 29.42
CA ALA A 230 42.83 -28.57 29.62
C ALA A 230 44.24 -28.80 29.01
N ASP A 231 44.93 -27.69 28.74
CA ASP A 231 46.38 -27.44 28.84
C ASP A 231 47.44 -28.06 27.88
N SER A 232 48.47 -27.25 27.56
CA SER A 232 49.85 -27.57 27.08
C SER A 232 50.04 -28.42 25.80
N ASP A 233 51.08 -28.37 24.94
CA ASP A 233 52.21 -27.43 24.64
C ASP A 233 52.92 -27.92 23.32
N GLU A 234 53.89 -27.27 22.63
CA GLU A 234 54.63 -26.00 22.82
C GLU A 234 55.20 -25.42 21.49
N LYS A 235 55.63 -24.14 21.52
CA LYS A 235 56.70 -23.46 20.73
C LYS A 235 56.99 -23.76 19.23
N LYS A 236 56.81 -22.71 18.40
CA LYS A 236 57.85 -21.93 17.65
C LYS A 236 57.14 -20.98 16.66
N GLY A 237 57.41 -19.67 16.53
CA GLY A 237 58.32 -18.76 17.23
C GLY A 237 59.11 -17.88 16.25
N LEU A 238 58.65 -16.65 15.96
CA LEU A 238 59.54 -15.53 15.56
C LEU A 238 58.87 -14.15 15.77
N LYS A 239 59.70 -13.09 15.86
CA LYS A 239 59.40 -11.79 16.48
C LYS A 239 59.09 -10.69 15.46
N ILE A 240 58.23 -9.74 15.84
CA ILE A 240 57.99 -8.48 15.14
C ILE A 240 58.86 -7.36 15.77
N PRO A 241 59.71 -6.64 15.01
CA PRO A 241 60.36 -5.42 15.48
C PRO A 241 59.55 -4.14 15.18
N LYS A 242 59.81 -3.06 15.93
CA LYS A 242 59.10 -1.77 15.88
C LYS A 242 59.99 -0.62 15.35
N LYS A 243 59.42 0.23 14.48
CA LYS A 243 59.86 1.63 14.13
C LYS A 243 61.25 1.72 13.45
N PHE A 244 61.67 2.81 12.79
CA PHE A 244 61.28 4.23 12.79
C PHE A 244 61.63 4.94 11.44
N ALA A 245 60.97 6.07 11.16
CA ALA A 245 61.48 7.29 10.50
C ALA A 245 61.64 7.45 8.96
N LYS A 246 61.09 8.61 8.52
CA LYS A 246 61.61 9.65 7.58
C LYS A 246 61.43 9.59 6.04
N LYS A 247 60.87 10.73 5.59
CA LYS A 247 61.23 11.61 4.44
C LYS A 247 60.65 11.36 3.03
N GLU A 248 60.20 12.50 2.47
CA GLU A 248 60.23 12.99 1.08
C GLU A 248 59.60 12.11 -0.03
N GLU A 249 58.56 12.56 -0.76
CA GLU A 249 58.44 13.69 -1.72
C GLU A 249 58.60 13.19 -3.18
N LEU A 250 58.11 13.97 -4.16
CA LEU A 250 58.16 13.76 -5.62
C LEU A 250 57.22 12.70 -6.28
N ALA A 251 56.13 13.25 -6.83
CA ALA A 251 55.89 13.39 -8.28
C ALA A 251 55.42 12.22 -9.18
N SER A 252 54.32 12.54 -9.87
CA SER A 252 54.07 12.40 -11.32
C SER A 252 53.98 11.03 -12.00
N SER A 253 52.75 10.69 -12.43
CA SER A 253 52.26 10.71 -13.83
C SER A 253 50.95 9.89 -13.88
N THR A 254 49.91 10.24 -14.64
CA THR A 254 49.87 10.51 -16.09
C THR A 254 48.70 11.41 -16.51
N GLN A 255 48.96 12.28 -17.52
CA GLN A 255 48.06 12.75 -18.60
C GLN A 255 46.68 13.38 -18.24
N LYS A 256 46.45 14.68 -18.42
CA LYS A 256 46.40 15.55 -19.63
C LYS A 256 44.98 15.73 -20.21
N ALA A 257 44.44 16.94 -20.06
CA ALA A 257 43.63 17.67 -21.03
C ALA A 257 43.77 19.18 -20.71
N ASP A 258 43.88 20.03 -21.74
CA ASP A 258 44.31 21.44 -21.63
C ASP A 258 43.13 22.42 -21.55
N SER A 259 43.30 23.57 -20.87
CA SER A 259 42.80 24.89 -21.33
C SER A 259 43.30 26.07 -20.46
N ASP A 260 44.14 26.90 -21.09
CA ASP A 260 44.54 28.32 -20.85
C ASP A 260 44.06 29.16 -19.65
N SER A 261 45.04 29.80 -18.99
CA SER A 261 45.24 31.26 -18.75
C SER A 261 46.12 31.45 -17.49
N GLN A 262 47.37 31.91 -17.61
CA GLN A 262 47.81 33.31 -17.49
C GLN A 262 47.32 33.99 -16.18
N GLU A 263 48.17 34.61 -15.33
CA GLU A 263 49.52 35.13 -15.59
C GLU A 263 50.34 35.41 -14.29
N THR A 264 51.69 35.38 -14.40
CA THR A 264 52.73 36.16 -13.63
C THR A 264 52.70 36.21 -12.08
N THR A 265 53.66 35.58 -11.38
CA THR A 265 55.00 36.12 -10.93
C THR A 265 54.93 37.17 -9.80
N GLU A 266 55.86 37.28 -8.84
CA GLU A 266 57.22 36.74 -8.76
C GLU A 266 57.69 36.49 -7.30
N GLU A 267 58.80 35.76 -7.23
CA GLU A 267 59.73 35.51 -6.12
C GLU A 267 60.21 36.79 -5.38
N GLY A 268 60.84 36.75 -4.20
CA GLY A 268 61.21 35.64 -3.30
C GLY A 268 62.46 35.98 -2.46
N LYS A 269 62.80 35.09 -1.50
CA LYS A 269 64.04 35.07 -0.66
C LYS A 269 64.16 36.25 0.33
N LYS A 270 64.72 36.09 1.54
CA LYS A 270 65.62 35.06 2.08
C LYS A 270 65.50 34.96 3.61
N GLU A 271 65.94 33.84 4.18
CA GLU A 271 66.23 33.66 5.62
C GLU A 271 67.33 34.65 6.08
N GLU A 272 67.61 34.94 7.37
CA GLU A 272 67.58 34.09 8.57
C GLU A 272 67.70 34.95 9.86
N SER A 273 67.74 34.31 11.04
CA SER A 273 68.14 34.83 12.38
C SER A 273 67.09 35.46 13.35
N LEU A 274 66.57 34.56 14.20
CA LEU A 274 66.32 34.69 15.66
C LEU A 274 65.79 35.99 16.31
N SER A 275 64.54 35.84 16.78
CA SER A 275 64.13 35.98 18.20
C SER A 275 63.61 37.33 18.76
N LYS A 276 62.54 37.18 19.59
CA LYS A 276 61.98 38.16 20.55
C LYS A 276 61.28 39.41 19.98
N ALA A 277 60.11 39.22 19.36
CA ALA A 277 59.16 40.31 19.10
C ALA A 277 57.66 39.92 19.06
N ASP A 278 57.24 38.75 19.58
CA ASP A 278 55.86 38.22 19.40
C ASP A 278 54.90 38.36 20.60
N ASP A 279 55.24 39.16 21.62
CA ASP A 279 54.36 39.41 22.79
C ASP A 279 53.52 40.71 22.69
N LYS A 280 53.39 41.32 21.50
CA LYS A 280 52.52 42.50 21.28
C LYS A 280 51.50 42.42 20.14
N LYS A 281 51.56 41.41 19.25
CA LYS A 281 50.55 41.21 18.19
C LYS A 281 49.47 40.18 18.55
N ALA A 282 49.62 39.46 19.66
CA ALA A 282 48.63 38.50 20.14
C ALA A 282 47.44 39.15 20.88
N GLN A 283 47.58 40.39 21.37
CA GLN A 283 46.59 41.04 22.22
C GLN A 283 45.57 41.87 21.43
N ASP A 284 45.98 42.60 20.39
CA ASP A 284 45.02 43.33 19.54
C ASP A 284 44.10 42.38 18.75
N LYS A 285 44.63 41.21 18.34
CA LYS A 285 43.85 40.18 17.65
C LYS A 285 42.85 39.43 18.54
N PHE A 286 42.89 39.63 19.86
CA PHE A 286 41.92 39.03 20.78
C PHE A 286 40.67 39.90 20.93
N ASN A 287 40.80 41.22 20.77
CA ASN A 287 39.69 42.16 20.96
C ASN A 287 38.77 42.27 19.74
N GLU A 288 39.28 42.16 18.50
CA GLU A 288 38.40 42.10 17.30
C GLU A 288 37.54 40.83 17.30
N THR A 289 38.10 39.68 17.68
CA THR A 289 37.36 38.40 17.70
C THR A 289 36.26 38.36 18.76
N GLN A 290 36.31 39.23 19.77
CA GLN A 290 35.29 39.29 20.82
C GLN A 290 34.06 40.12 20.40
N VAL A 291 34.22 41.11 19.51
CA VAL A 291 33.11 41.92 18.96
C VAL A 291 32.33 41.12 17.90
N ASP A 292 33.02 40.35 17.05
CA ASP A 292 32.37 39.50 16.03
C ASP A 292 31.53 38.36 16.65
N LEU A 293 31.91 37.86 17.84
CA LEU A 293 31.16 36.81 18.53
C LEU A 293 29.84 37.32 19.13
N GLU A 294 29.81 38.53 19.69
CA GLU A 294 28.56 39.13 20.20
C GLU A 294 27.62 39.51 19.05
N PHE A 295 28.15 40.01 17.93
CA PHE A 295 27.34 40.27 16.73
C PHE A 295 26.75 38.98 16.13
N SER A 296 27.53 37.88 16.11
CA SER A 296 27.08 36.57 15.61
C SER A 296 25.96 35.95 16.47
N GLU A 297 26.02 36.05 17.80
CA GLU A 297 24.94 35.51 18.65
C GLU A 297 23.66 36.35 18.57
N GLU A 298 23.76 37.67 18.37
CA GLU A 298 22.59 38.51 18.18
C GLU A 298 21.94 38.28 16.80
N GLU A 299 22.75 38.07 15.75
CA GLU A 299 22.25 37.76 14.41
C GLU A 299 21.61 36.36 14.32
N GLU A 300 22.14 35.34 15.02
CA GLU A 300 21.47 34.03 15.15
C GLU A 300 20.16 34.12 15.95
N ARG A 301 20.09 34.94 17.01
CA ARG A 301 18.83 35.19 17.74
C ARG A 301 17.79 35.92 16.89
N ARG A 302 18.20 36.92 16.10
CA ARG A 302 17.32 37.61 15.15
C ARG A 302 16.80 36.63 14.09
N LYS A 303 17.67 35.84 13.46
CA LYS A 303 17.27 34.78 12.50
C LYS A 303 16.36 33.72 13.12
N ALA A 304 16.57 33.34 14.38
CA ALA A 304 15.66 32.45 15.09
C ALA A 304 14.26 33.07 15.28
N SER A 305 14.19 34.32 15.74
CA SER A 305 12.92 35.05 15.90
C SER A 305 12.22 35.36 14.57
N GLU A 306 12.98 35.57 13.49
CA GLU A 306 12.47 35.67 12.12
C GLU A 306 11.92 34.33 11.64
N THR A 307 12.56 33.19 11.95
CA THR A 307 12.00 31.87 11.61
C THR A 307 10.75 31.51 12.42
N GLU A 308 10.62 31.96 13.67
CA GLU A 308 9.39 31.80 14.46
C GLU A 308 8.27 32.71 13.93
N THR A 309 8.54 33.98 13.67
CA THR A 309 7.55 34.89 13.05
C THR A 309 7.17 34.50 11.62
N ILE A 310 8.08 33.93 10.82
CA ILE A 310 7.75 33.34 9.51
C ILE A 310 6.91 32.06 9.68
N ALA A 311 7.15 31.25 10.70
CA ALA A 311 6.31 30.07 11.00
C ALA A 311 4.89 30.49 11.44
N GLU A 312 4.76 31.51 12.29
CA GLU A 312 3.47 32.09 12.70
C GLU A 312 2.76 32.79 11.54
N HIS A 313 3.48 33.55 10.71
CA HIS A 313 2.93 34.19 9.51
C HIS A 313 2.45 33.16 8.48
N ASN A 314 3.19 32.05 8.31
CA ASN A 314 2.74 30.94 7.47
C ASN A 314 1.56 30.18 8.08
N GLN A 315 1.51 29.96 9.40
CA GLN A 315 0.30 29.43 10.04
C GLN A 315 -0.91 30.36 9.88
N HIS A 316 -0.70 31.68 9.90
CA HIS A 316 -1.75 32.68 9.70
C HIS A 316 -2.20 32.76 8.22
N LEU A 317 -1.28 32.66 7.26
CA LEU A 317 -1.59 32.54 5.82
C LEU A 317 -2.33 31.24 5.51
N ILE A 318 -1.89 30.10 6.07
CA ILE A 318 -2.56 28.81 5.90
C ILE A 318 -3.93 28.83 6.57
N LYS A 319 -4.08 29.43 7.76
CA LYS A 319 -5.41 29.67 8.36
C LYS A 319 -6.29 30.55 7.48
N LYS A 320 -5.76 31.62 6.89
CA LYS A 320 -6.53 32.44 5.92
C LYS A 320 -6.94 31.66 4.67
N GLN A 321 -6.07 30.81 4.12
CA GLN A 321 -6.41 29.97 2.96
C GLN A 321 -7.45 28.90 3.32
N VAL A 322 -7.30 28.22 4.45
CA VAL A 322 -8.30 27.26 4.96
C VAL A 322 -9.62 27.97 5.27
N GLN A 323 -9.57 29.20 5.81
CA GLN A 323 -10.77 29.98 6.09
C GLN A 323 -11.47 30.45 4.81
N GLN A 324 -10.74 30.85 3.76
CA GLN A 324 -11.29 31.13 2.43
C GLN A 324 -11.87 29.87 1.77
N ILE A 325 -11.28 28.68 1.99
CA ILE A 325 -11.83 27.41 1.52
C ILE A 325 -13.11 27.03 2.30
N SER A 326 -13.17 27.29 3.61
CA SER A 326 -14.39 27.05 4.40
C SER A 326 -15.51 28.06 4.14
N GLU A 327 -15.18 29.33 3.87
CA GLU A 327 -16.16 30.38 3.55
C GLU A 327 -16.76 30.16 2.14
N ASN A 328 -15.98 29.62 1.19
CA ASN A 328 -16.51 29.16 -0.10
C ASN A 328 -17.38 27.88 0.00
N ASN A 329 -17.25 27.11 1.09
CA ASN A 329 -18.04 25.90 1.33
C ASN A 329 -19.30 26.15 2.19
N PHE A 330 -19.63 27.41 2.52
CA PHE A 330 -20.79 27.77 3.36
C PHE A 330 -21.97 28.39 2.59
N PHE A 331 -21.94 28.32 1.25
CA PHE A 331 -23.01 28.80 0.37
C PHE A 331 -23.47 27.70 -0.62
N GLU A 332 -23.91 26.55 -0.10
CA GLU A 332 -24.74 25.62 -0.90
C GLU A 332 -25.89 24.93 -0.11
N ASP A 333 -26.02 25.15 1.21
CA ASP A 333 -27.06 24.55 2.05
C ASP A 333 -27.82 25.59 2.92
N SER A 334 -28.43 26.61 2.30
CA SER A 334 -29.68 27.24 2.81
C SER A 334 -30.19 28.35 1.88
N ALA A 335 -31.22 28.06 1.08
CA ALA A 335 -32.07 29.09 0.47
C ALA A 335 -33.42 28.50 0.03
N ASP A 336 -34.34 28.36 0.99
CA ASP A 336 -35.77 28.43 0.68
C ASP A 336 -36.39 29.53 1.54
N GLU A 337 -37.29 30.31 0.92
CA GLU A 337 -38.05 31.45 1.46
C GLU A 337 -37.31 32.64 2.14
N GLY A 338 -37.41 33.83 1.54
CA GLY A 338 -37.87 35.00 2.31
C GLY A 338 -37.05 36.32 2.28
N MET A 339 -37.59 37.28 1.51
CA MET A 339 -37.54 38.73 1.75
C MET A 339 -36.30 39.55 1.34
N ALA A 340 -36.51 40.86 1.14
CA ALA A 340 -35.72 41.70 0.26
C ALA A 340 -35.11 42.95 0.93
N SER A 341 -34.22 43.60 0.17
CA SER A 341 -33.63 44.94 0.37
C SER A 341 -32.48 45.08 1.40
N ALA A 342 -31.25 45.32 0.90
CA ALA A 342 -30.59 46.63 1.01
C ALA A 342 -29.19 46.67 0.34
N LYS A 343 -29.02 47.62 -0.61
CA LYS A 343 -27.79 48.39 -0.93
C LYS A 343 -26.46 47.66 -1.25
N THR A 344 -26.26 47.45 -2.55
CA THR A 344 -25.28 48.15 -3.43
C THR A 344 -24.08 48.90 -2.84
N GLU A 345 -23.00 48.94 -3.65
CA GLU A 345 -21.71 49.67 -3.59
C GLU A 345 -20.54 48.80 -3.05
N ALA A 346 -19.42 48.60 -3.78
CA ALA A 346 -18.93 49.22 -5.02
C ALA A 346 -18.01 48.30 -5.87
N PHE A 347 -17.59 48.84 -7.03
CA PHE A 347 -16.66 48.33 -8.06
C PHE A 347 -17.25 47.52 -9.24
N SER A 348 -17.34 48.23 -10.35
CA SER A 348 -17.63 47.77 -11.70
C SER A 348 -16.38 47.35 -12.46
N ASN A 349 -16.51 46.35 -13.33
CA ASN A 349 -16.15 46.41 -14.77
C ASN A 349 -16.34 45.03 -15.42
N ASP A 350 -17.29 44.90 -16.36
CA ASP A 350 -17.07 44.34 -17.71
C ASP A 350 -18.40 44.19 -18.47
N GLU A 351 -18.62 45.08 -19.44
CA GLU A 351 -19.90 45.29 -20.12
C GLU A 351 -20.14 44.33 -21.30
N LYS A 352 -19.72 43.05 -21.16
CA LYS A 352 -19.80 42.04 -22.24
C LYS A 352 -20.56 40.76 -21.89
N GLU A 353 -20.95 40.53 -20.63
CA GLU A 353 -21.70 39.31 -20.24
C GLU A 353 -23.23 39.45 -20.29
N MET A 354 -23.77 40.68 -20.24
CA MET A 354 -25.22 40.92 -20.15
C MET A 354 -26.02 40.51 -21.40
N ASP A 355 -25.40 40.54 -22.59
CA ASP A 355 -26.08 40.17 -23.85
C ASP A 355 -26.19 38.64 -24.03
N SER A 356 -25.35 37.87 -23.35
CA SER A 356 -25.40 36.39 -23.27
C SER A 356 -26.50 35.91 -22.31
N ILE A 357 -26.63 36.58 -21.16
CA ILE A 357 -27.57 36.20 -20.08
C ILE A 357 -29.03 36.37 -20.54
N ASN A 358 -29.33 37.39 -21.34
CA ASN A 358 -30.68 37.60 -21.86
C ASN A 358 -31.10 36.57 -22.93
N ARG A 359 -30.15 35.96 -23.65
CA ARG A 359 -30.46 34.86 -24.60
C ARG A 359 -30.75 33.55 -23.86
N LEU A 360 -30.00 33.26 -22.79
CA LEU A 360 -30.18 32.06 -21.96
C LEU A 360 -31.58 31.98 -21.30
N LYS A 361 -32.15 33.12 -20.88
CA LYS A 361 -33.50 33.17 -20.31
C LYS A 361 -34.61 32.78 -21.30
N VAL A 362 -34.47 33.13 -22.58
CA VAL A 362 -35.46 32.79 -23.62
C VAL A 362 -35.42 31.30 -23.97
N THR A 363 -34.23 30.67 -24.00
CA THR A 363 -34.11 29.22 -24.19
C THR A 363 -34.69 28.41 -23.02
N ASN A 364 -34.53 28.87 -21.78
CA ASN A 364 -35.07 28.14 -20.62
C ASN A 364 -36.60 28.22 -20.50
N GLN A 365 -37.24 29.28 -20.99
CA GLN A 365 -38.70 29.32 -21.11
C GLN A 365 -39.23 28.31 -22.14
N LEU A 366 -38.60 28.24 -23.33
CA LEU A 366 -39.01 27.30 -24.38
C LEU A 366 -38.79 25.81 -23.99
N LEU A 367 -37.79 25.50 -23.16
CA LEU A 367 -37.57 24.14 -22.67
C LEU A 367 -38.64 23.68 -21.68
N SER A 368 -39.18 24.59 -20.86
CA SER A 368 -40.22 24.25 -19.87
C SER A 368 -41.59 23.89 -20.49
N GLU A 369 -41.85 24.34 -21.72
CA GLU A 369 -43.07 23.99 -22.48
C GLU A 369 -42.96 22.65 -23.22
N LEU A 370 -41.76 22.12 -23.41
CA LEU A 370 -41.52 20.81 -24.04
C LEU A 370 -41.62 19.65 -23.03
N ASP A 371 -41.09 19.83 -21.82
CA ASP A 371 -41.02 18.79 -20.78
C ASP A 371 -42.39 18.35 -20.23
N THR A 372 -43.41 19.20 -20.35
CA THR A 372 -44.80 18.88 -19.97
C THR A 372 -45.51 17.98 -20.98
N SER A 373 -44.99 17.85 -22.22
CA SER A 373 -45.60 17.03 -23.27
C SER A 373 -45.13 15.56 -23.30
N LEU A 374 -44.02 15.24 -22.62
CA LEU A 374 -43.34 13.93 -22.70
C LEU A 374 -43.54 13.03 -21.47
N ARG A 375 -44.26 13.48 -20.44
CA ARG A 375 -44.47 12.72 -19.19
C ARG A 375 -45.67 11.75 -19.21
N GLU A 376 -46.51 11.76 -20.24
CA GLU A 376 -47.67 10.86 -20.37
C GLU A 376 -47.49 9.78 -21.45
N GLN A 377 -46.45 8.94 -21.34
CA GLN A 377 -46.41 7.58 -21.91
C GLN A 377 -45.09 6.85 -21.61
N ARG A 378 -45.14 5.78 -20.80
CA ARG A 378 -44.51 4.45 -21.02
C ARG A 378 -44.47 3.61 -19.73
N THR A 379 -45.14 2.47 -19.76
CA THR A 379 -44.92 1.34 -18.84
C THR A 379 -43.87 0.39 -19.42
N PRO A 380 -43.06 -0.30 -18.60
CA PRO A 380 -42.05 -1.24 -19.09
C PRO A 380 -42.65 -2.65 -19.31
N GLU A 381 -42.63 -3.13 -20.55
CA GLU A 381 -42.89 -4.55 -20.86
C GLU A 381 -41.58 -5.34 -20.99
N THR A 382 -41.58 -6.55 -20.43
CA THR A 382 -40.46 -7.49 -20.41
C THR A 382 -40.41 -8.35 -21.67
N LEU A 383 -39.26 -8.46 -22.33
CA LEU A 383 -39.02 -9.48 -23.36
C LEU A 383 -37.70 -10.22 -23.11
N PHE A 384 -37.84 -11.45 -22.60
CA PHE A 384 -36.77 -12.46 -22.56
C PHE A 384 -36.62 -13.11 -23.94
N PHE A 385 -35.40 -13.57 -24.27
CA PHE A 385 -35.19 -14.59 -25.30
C PHE A 385 -34.39 -15.74 -24.72
N GLU A 386 -34.94 -16.96 -24.83
CA GLU A 386 -34.30 -18.20 -24.45
C GLU A 386 -33.35 -18.71 -25.55
N SER A 387 -32.37 -19.54 -25.18
CA SER A 387 -31.57 -20.34 -26.11
C SER A 387 -31.55 -21.80 -25.67
N THR A 388 -31.92 -22.70 -26.56
CA THR A 388 -32.09 -24.14 -26.33
C THR A 388 -30.78 -24.90 -26.15
N SER A 389 -30.89 -26.09 -25.55
CA SER A 389 -29.80 -27.02 -25.25
C SER A 389 -29.40 -27.93 -26.42
N ASP A 390 -28.43 -28.81 -26.13
CA ASP A 390 -28.13 -30.12 -26.76
C ASP A 390 -26.78 -30.18 -27.52
N GLN A 391 -26.00 -31.28 -27.53
CA GLN A 391 -25.75 -32.37 -26.55
C GLN A 391 -24.48 -33.13 -27.04
N GLU A 392 -23.99 -34.10 -26.24
CA GLU A 392 -22.92 -35.08 -26.56
C GLU A 392 -21.47 -34.62 -26.81
N GLY A 393 -20.54 -35.55 -26.64
CA GLY A 393 -19.10 -35.34 -26.81
C GLY A 393 -18.33 -36.65 -27.04
N THR A 394 -17.01 -36.58 -27.26
CA THR A 394 -16.15 -37.78 -27.36
C THR A 394 -14.69 -37.47 -27.03
N ARG A 395 -13.85 -38.51 -26.99
CA ARG A 395 -12.58 -38.59 -26.25
C ARG A 395 -11.33 -38.11 -27.01
N VAL A 396 -10.44 -37.45 -26.25
CA VAL A 396 -8.96 -37.59 -26.20
C VAL A 396 -8.16 -37.33 -27.49
N ASP A 397 -7.27 -36.32 -27.43
CA ASP A 397 -5.83 -36.57 -27.58
C ASP A 397 -4.97 -35.42 -27.02
N GLU A 398 -3.85 -35.77 -26.36
CA GLU A 398 -2.80 -34.83 -25.95
C GLU A 398 -1.78 -34.72 -27.10
N ASN A 399 -1.75 -33.61 -27.85
CA ASN A 399 -0.56 -33.04 -28.54
C ASN A 399 -0.93 -31.96 -29.60
N LEU A 400 -1.31 -30.73 -29.21
CA LEU A 400 -1.12 -29.53 -30.07
C LEU A 400 -1.32 -28.20 -29.31
N TYR A 401 -0.27 -27.64 -28.69
CA TYR A 401 -0.29 -26.25 -28.20
C TYR A 401 1.07 -25.54 -28.35
N SER A 402 1.53 -25.49 -29.60
CA SER A 402 2.55 -24.53 -30.05
C SER A 402 2.28 -24.06 -31.48
N GLU A 403 1.00 -23.87 -31.81
CA GLU A 403 0.47 -23.18 -33.00
C GLU A 403 -1.03 -22.92 -32.78
N THR A 404 -1.64 -22.01 -33.54
CA THR A 404 -3.06 -21.56 -33.43
C THR A 404 -3.46 -20.72 -32.19
N ILE A 405 -3.06 -19.44 -32.19
CA ILE A 405 -4.07 -18.36 -32.06
C ILE A 405 -4.06 -17.57 -33.37
N SER A 406 -4.52 -18.27 -34.40
CA SER A 406 -5.04 -17.74 -35.65
C SER A 406 -6.33 -18.48 -35.89
N LEU A 407 -7.39 -17.77 -36.31
CA LEU A 407 -8.71 -18.31 -36.68
C LEU A 407 -9.63 -18.76 -35.52
N ARG A 408 -10.48 -17.82 -35.09
CA ARG A 408 -11.94 -18.04 -35.17
C ARG A 408 -12.63 -16.86 -35.88
N SER A 409 -12.11 -16.48 -37.05
CA SER A 409 -13.02 -16.03 -38.11
C SER A 409 -13.93 -17.21 -38.44
N SER A 410 -15.24 -17.06 -38.28
CA SER A 410 -16.18 -17.96 -38.95
C SER A 410 -15.85 -17.90 -40.44
N PRO A 411 -15.49 -19.02 -41.10
CA PRO A 411 -15.27 -18.98 -42.53
C PRO A 411 -16.58 -18.53 -43.18
N ILE A 412 -16.50 -17.52 -44.03
CA ILE A 412 -17.63 -17.10 -44.85
C ILE A 412 -17.82 -18.21 -45.88
N THR A 413 -18.64 -19.21 -45.53
CA THR A 413 -18.80 -20.47 -46.27
C THR A 413 -19.78 -20.40 -47.44
N LYS A 414 -20.43 -19.24 -47.63
CA LYS A 414 -21.09 -18.90 -48.89
C LYS A 414 -20.10 -18.13 -49.75
N GLU A 415 -20.06 -18.43 -51.04
CA GLU A 415 -19.31 -17.60 -52.00
C GLU A 415 -19.77 -16.15 -51.86
N LEU A 416 -18.83 -15.26 -51.55
CA LEU A 416 -19.11 -13.84 -51.43
C LEU A 416 -19.41 -13.27 -52.82
N GLU A 417 -20.58 -12.66 -52.97
CA GLU A 417 -20.95 -12.00 -54.21
C GLU A 417 -20.13 -10.71 -54.37
N ASN A 418 -19.30 -10.64 -55.42
CA ASN A 418 -18.69 -9.37 -55.83
C ASN A 418 -19.80 -8.41 -56.28
N LYS A 419 -20.05 -7.36 -55.49
CA LYS A 419 -21.03 -6.31 -55.83
C LYS A 419 -20.30 -5.03 -56.28
N SER A 420 -20.93 -4.26 -57.17
CA SER A 420 -20.46 -2.90 -57.45
C SER A 420 -20.71 -2.00 -56.22
N SER A 421 -19.83 -1.02 -55.99
CA SER A 421 -20.00 0.01 -54.96
C SER A 421 -21.34 0.74 -55.09
N ASP A 422 -21.75 1.06 -56.33
CA ASP A 422 -23.02 1.76 -56.60
C ASP A 422 -24.24 0.89 -56.23
N GLN A 423 -24.19 -0.41 -56.55
CA GLN A 423 -25.25 -1.36 -56.21
C GLN A 423 -25.38 -1.59 -54.70
N ALA A 424 -24.26 -1.55 -53.96
CA ALA A 424 -24.28 -1.59 -52.51
C ALA A 424 -24.84 -0.29 -51.91
N LEU A 425 -24.51 0.86 -52.49
CA LEU A 425 -25.02 2.17 -52.07
C LEU A 425 -26.52 2.31 -52.32
N GLU A 426 -27.05 1.87 -53.48
CA GLU A 426 -28.50 1.86 -53.75
C GLU A 426 -29.26 0.97 -52.76
N LYS A 427 -28.75 -0.23 -52.44
CA LYS A 427 -29.34 -1.10 -51.43
C LYS A 427 -29.44 -0.42 -50.06
N ILE A 428 -28.35 0.21 -49.61
CA ILE A 428 -28.32 0.93 -48.33
C ILE A 428 -29.27 2.14 -48.34
N LYS A 429 -29.34 2.89 -49.45
CA LYS A 429 -30.28 4.02 -49.61
C LYS A 429 -31.75 3.59 -49.58
N ASN A 430 -32.04 2.34 -49.97
CA ASN A 430 -33.38 1.74 -49.89
C ASN A 430 -33.65 1.04 -48.53
N GLY A 431 -32.75 1.17 -47.55
CA GLY A 431 -32.87 0.50 -46.24
C GLY A 431 -32.64 -1.02 -46.25
N GLU A 432 -32.13 -1.58 -47.36
CA GLU A 432 -31.86 -3.01 -47.46
C GLU A 432 -30.57 -3.42 -46.74
N VAL A 433 -30.56 -4.64 -46.18
CA VAL A 433 -29.37 -5.20 -45.55
C VAL A 433 -28.33 -5.59 -46.59
N LEU A 434 -27.13 -5.02 -46.50
CA LEU A 434 -25.97 -5.45 -47.28
C LEU A 434 -25.40 -6.73 -46.67
N GLN A 435 -25.68 -7.89 -47.29
CA GLN A 435 -25.28 -9.20 -46.78
C GLN A 435 -24.49 -10.04 -47.80
N ASN A 436 -23.53 -10.85 -47.31
CA ASN A 436 -22.69 -11.78 -48.07
C ASN A 436 -21.98 -11.14 -49.29
N ALA A 437 -21.58 -9.87 -49.17
CA ALA A 437 -20.99 -9.12 -50.27
C ALA A 437 -19.47 -8.95 -50.12
N LYS A 438 -18.76 -9.01 -51.25
CA LYS A 438 -17.37 -8.57 -51.37
C LYS A 438 -17.30 -7.27 -52.18
N LEU A 439 -16.67 -6.26 -51.61
CA LEU A 439 -16.63 -4.88 -52.12
C LEU A 439 -15.22 -4.31 -51.93
N ASP A 440 -14.68 -3.55 -52.88
CA ASP A 440 -13.38 -2.87 -52.69
C ASP A 440 -13.53 -1.56 -51.90
N VAL A 441 -14.58 -0.77 -52.19
CA VAL A 441 -14.91 0.46 -51.47
C VAL A 441 -16.42 0.57 -51.29
N LEU A 442 -16.85 0.92 -50.08
CA LEU A 442 -18.19 1.37 -49.75
C LEU A 442 -18.13 2.85 -49.39
N ASP A 443 -18.51 3.71 -50.34
CA ASP A 443 -18.50 5.16 -50.18
C ASP A 443 -19.89 5.65 -49.75
N LEU A 444 -19.99 6.13 -48.51
CA LEU A 444 -21.19 6.66 -47.88
C LEU A 444 -21.09 8.17 -47.62
N ARG A 445 -20.07 8.85 -48.16
CA ARG A 445 -19.75 10.26 -47.87
C ARG A 445 -20.78 11.26 -48.41
N ASN A 446 -20.94 12.38 -47.71
CA ASN A 446 -21.84 13.49 -48.04
C ASN A 446 -23.30 13.08 -48.33
N TYR A 447 -23.79 12.04 -47.65
CA TYR A 447 -25.18 11.57 -47.76
C TYR A 447 -25.94 11.75 -46.45
N ASN A 448 -27.27 11.85 -46.58
CA ASN A 448 -28.19 11.85 -45.45
C ASN A 448 -29.01 10.56 -45.50
N PHE A 449 -28.74 9.63 -44.57
CA PHE A 449 -29.41 8.34 -44.48
C PHE A 449 -30.53 8.42 -43.45
N VAL A 450 -31.77 8.29 -43.91
CA VAL A 450 -32.95 8.22 -43.03
C VAL A 450 -33.13 6.80 -42.48
N ASP A 451 -32.95 5.81 -43.36
CA ASP A 451 -33.12 4.39 -43.06
C ASP A 451 -31.91 3.77 -42.33
N PRO A 452 -32.10 2.66 -41.58
CA PRO A 452 -31.03 1.96 -40.88
C PRO A 452 -29.99 1.35 -41.82
N ILE A 453 -28.72 1.60 -41.57
CA ILE A 453 -27.62 0.95 -42.31
C ILE A 453 -27.28 -0.37 -41.63
N ARG A 454 -27.38 -1.48 -42.37
CA ARG A 454 -27.08 -2.83 -41.86
C ARG A 454 -26.13 -3.56 -42.81
N ILE A 455 -24.92 -3.83 -42.34
CA ILE A 455 -23.89 -4.58 -43.06
C ILE A 455 -23.65 -5.88 -42.29
N SER A 456 -23.77 -7.05 -42.95
CA SER A 456 -23.56 -8.34 -42.29
C SER A 456 -22.83 -9.37 -43.15
N LYS A 457 -21.87 -10.10 -42.57
CA LYS A 457 -21.17 -11.21 -43.26
C LYS A 457 -20.45 -10.77 -44.55
N CYS A 458 -19.88 -9.57 -44.55
CA CYS A 458 -19.25 -8.97 -45.73
C CYS A 458 -17.72 -8.94 -45.63
N GLN A 459 -17.04 -8.81 -46.77
CA GLN A 459 -15.62 -8.46 -46.85
C GLN A 459 -15.49 -7.16 -47.65
N ILE A 460 -15.10 -6.07 -46.98
CA ILE A 460 -15.07 -4.73 -47.57
C ILE A 460 -13.64 -4.19 -47.52
N GLY A 461 -13.12 -3.67 -48.64
CA GLY A 461 -11.80 -3.07 -48.67
C GLY A 461 -11.74 -1.78 -47.83
N SER A 462 -12.61 -0.81 -48.13
CA SER A 462 -12.70 0.45 -47.37
C SER A 462 -14.15 0.86 -47.13
N ILE A 463 -14.46 1.40 -45.95
CA ILE A 463 -15.73 2.10 -45.65
C ILE A 463 -15.41 3.57 -45.35
N LEU A 464 -16.08 4.50 -46.02
CA LEU A 464 -15.88 5.94 -45.90
C LEU A 464 -17.21 6.65 -45.65
N CYS A 465 -17.34 7.38 -44.54
CA CYS A 465 -18.59 8.03 -44.12
C CYS A 465 -18.49 9.55 -43.90
N ASP A 466 -17.35 10.18 -44.24
CA ASP A 466 -17.08 11.61 -44.00
C ASP A 466 -18.22 12.54 -44.47
N GLY A 467 -18.59 13.51 -43.63
CA GLY A 467 -19.58 14.55 -43.95
C GLY A 467 -21.03 14.07 -44.08
N SER A 468 -21.36 12.91 -43.51
CA SER A 468 -22.70 12.30 -43.62
C SER A 468 -23.51 12.36 -42.33
N ASP A 469 -24.84 12.37 -42.47
CA ASP A 469 -25.81 12.31 -41.38
C ASP A 469 -26.55 10.96 -41.41
N PHE A 470 -26.54 10.25 -40.27
CA PHE A 470 -27.14 8.93 -40.11
C PHE A 470 -28.26 9.03 -39.06
N ASN A 471 -29.51 9.11 -39.54
CA ASN A 471 -30.70 9.22 -38.68
C ASN A 471 -31.19 7.87 -38.15
N GLY A 472 -30.92 6.79 -38.90
CA GLY A 472 -31.17 5.41 -38.49
C GLY A 472 -29.93 4.73 -37.90
N PRO A 473 -30.08 3.61 -37.19
CA PRO A 473 -28.98 2.91 -36.54
C PRO A 473 -27.96 2.36 -37.57
N PHE A 474 -26.68 2.49 -37.23
CA PHE A 474 -25.55 2.07 -38.04
C PHE A 474 -24.96 0.76 -37.49
N ILE A 475 -25.27 -0.36 -38.14
CA ILE A 475 -24.99 -1.70 -37.64
C ILE A 475 -24.07 -2.46 -38.59
N ILE A 476 -22.93 -2.94 -38.07
CA ILE A 476 -22.00 -3.82 -38.77
C ILE A 476 -21.81 -5.10 -37.95
N GLU A 477 -22.14 -6.26 -38.53
CA GLU A 477 -21.97 -7.58 -37.91
C GLU A 477 -21.13 -8.54 -38.78
N ASP A 478 -20.34 -9.42 -38.17
CA ASP A 478 -19.64 -10.52 -38.86
C ASP A 478 -18.83 -10.09 -40.10
N THR A 479 -18.24 -8.89 -40.08
CA THR A 479 -17.71 -8.24 -41.30
C THR A 479 -16.22 -7.93 -41.14
N LYS A 480 -15.47 -8.17 -42.22
CA LYS A 480 -14.03 -7.91 -42.28
C LYS A 480 -13.72 -6.68 -43.15
N ILE A 481 -13.00 -5.71 -42.60
CA ILE A 481 -12.59 -4.46 -43.26
C ILE A 481 -11.07 -4.45 -43.46
N LEU A 482 -10.59 -4.30 -44.70
CA LEU A 482 -9.20 -4.60 -45.05
C LEU A 482 -8.23 -3.39 -45.02
N ARG A 483 -8.68 -2.18 -45.37
CA ARG A 483 -7.80 -1.02 -45.64
C ARG A 483 -8.12 0.22 -44.82
N HIS A 484 -9.36 0.72 -44.88
CA HIS A 484 -9.77 1.93 -44.14
C HIS A 484 -11.20 1.80 -43.60
N PHE A 485 -11.38 2.19 -42.35
CA PHE A 485 -12.68 2.38 -41.69
C PHE A 485 -12.76 3.83 -41.20
N SER A 486 -13.16 4.74 -42.09
CA SER A 486 -13.34 6.16 -41.76
C SER A 486 -14.81 6.44 -41.49
N LEU A 487 -15.15 6.73 -40.23
CA LEU A 487 -16.46 7.34 -39.93
C LEU A 487 -16.43 8.85 -40.19
N SER A 488 -15.29 9.49 -39.93
CA SER A 488 -14.97 10.87 -40.29
C SER A 488 -13.47 11.08 -40.23
N SER A 489 -12.90 11.78 -41.21
CA SER A 489 -11.48 12.09 -41.31
C SER A 489 -11.15 13.59 -41.43
N ASN A 490 -12.16 14.44 -41.68
CA ASN A 490 -11.95 15.87 -41.96
C ASN A 490 -13.23 16.71 -41.82
N ILE A 491 -14.38 16.14 -42.19
CA ILE A 491 -15.71 16.75 -42.00
C ILE A 491 -16.50 15.81 -41.08
N GLY A 492 -16.77 16.28 -39.86
CA GLY A 492 -17.45 15.52 -38.81
C GLY A 492 -18.78 14.93 -39.27
N SER A 493 -18.92 13.62 -39.12
CA SER A 493 -20.15 12.89 -39.43
C SER A 493 -21.02 12.75 -38.18
N LEU A 494 -22.33 12.84 -38.38
CA LEU A 494 -23.33 12.83 -37.31
C LEU A 494 -24.09 11.51 -37.31
N PHE A 495 -24.10 10.84 -36.17
CA PHE A 495 -24.89 9.63 -35.93
C PHE A 495 -25.96 9.97 -34.89
N ARG A 496 -27.21 10.09 -35.32
CA ARG A 496 -28.35 10.46 -34.45
C ARG A 496 -28.96 9.26 -33.75
N ASP A 497 -28.74 8.06 -34.30
CA ASP A 497 -29.06 6.77 -33.67
C ASP A 497 -27.76 6.00 -33.33
N SER A 498 -27.91 4.79 -32.85
CA SER A 498 -26.88 3.91 -32.29
C SER A 498 -25.89 3.40 -33.33
N ILE A 499 -24.62 3.27 -32.91
CA ILE A 499 -23.54 2.65 -33.69
C ILE A 499 -23.25 1.29 -33.07
N LYS A 500 -23.42 0.19 -33.81
CA LYS A 500 -23.23 -1.17 -33.30
C LYS A 500 -22.28 -1.97 -34.17
N LEU A 501 -21.13 -2.31 -33.60
CA LEU A 501 -20.08 -3.11 -34.24
C LEU A 501 -19.96 -4.44 -33.49
N LYS A 502 -20.29 -5.56 -34.13
CA LYS A 502 -20.29 -6.89 -33.51
C LYS A 502 -19.51 -7.91 -34.33
N ARG A 503 -18.45 -8.49 -33.76
CA ARG A 503 -17.53 -9.39 -34.48
C ARG A 503 -17.00 -8.74 -35.77
N VAL A 504 -16.57 -7.49 -35.67
CA VAL A 504 -15.96 -6.74 -36.78
C VAL A 504 -14.45 -6.91 -36.69
N GLU A 505 -13.86 -7.40 -37.77
CA GLU A 505 -12.41 -7.51 -37.92
C GLU A 505 -11.91 -6.36 -38.80
N VAL A 506 -10.98 -5.54 -38.30
CA VAL A 506 -10.39 -4.43 -39.06
C VAL A 506 -8.89 -4.62 -39.14
N GLU A 507 -8.40 -4.94 -40.35
CA GLU A 507 -6.97 -5.03 -40.68
C GLU A 507 -6.36 -3.65 -41.01
N GLY A 508 -7.23 -2.72 -41.42
CA GLY A 508 -6.89 -1.39 -41.93
C GLY A 508 -6.76 -0.29 -40.86
N GLU A 509 -6.59 0.94 -41.34
CA GLU A 509 -6.63 2.15 -40.52
C GLU A 509 -8.07 2.47 -40.07
N ILE A 510 -8.24 2.95 -38.84
CA ILE A 510 -9.54 3.34 -38.28
C ILE A 510 -9.44 4.81 -37.88
N VAL A 511 -10.29 5.65 -38.48
CA VAL A 511 -10.25 7.12 -38.32
C VAL A 511 -11.65 7.68 -38.06
N TRP A 512 -11.85 8.16 -36.84
CA TRP A 512 -13.06 8.80 -36.34
C TRP A 512 -12.60 10.15 -35.74
N ASP A 513 -12.41 11.18 -36.56
CA ASP A 513 -12.08 12.55 -36.11
C ASP A 513 -13.34 13.42 -36.13
N GLY A 514 -13.70 14.00 -34.99
CA GLY A 514 -14.89 14.86 -34.87
C GLY A 514 -16.24 14.16 -35.09
N VAL A 515 -16.33 12.84 -34.86
CA VAL A 515 -17.60 12.10 -34.92
C VAL A 515 -18.50 12.51 -33.75
N VAL A 516 -19.78 12.76 -34.03
CA VAL A 516 -20.79 13.03 -33.02
C VAL A 516 -21.81 11.89 -32.98
N ALA A 517 -21.88 11.17 -31.86
CA ALA A 517 -22.82 10.08 -31.63
C ALA A 517 -23.86 10.47 -30.57
N SER A 518 -25.12 10.56 -30.98
CA SER A 518 -26.24 11.02 -30.15
C SER A 518 -26.89 9.92 -29.30
N LYS A 519 -26.53 8.65 -29.57
CA LYS A 519 -27.02 7.43 -28.91
C LYS A 519 -25.84 6.49 -28.60
N GLU A 520 -26.16 5.31 -28.09
CA GLU A 520 -25.19 4.30 -27.67
C GLU A 520 -24.22 3.89 -28.80
N VAL A 521 -22.95 3.71 -28.44
CA VAL A 521 -21.91 3.16 -29.31
C VAL A 521 -21.43 1.84 -28.70
N THR A 522 -21.74 0.73 -29.36
CA THR A 522 -21.45 -0.62 -28.87
C THR A 522 -20.42 -1.31 -29.75
N ILE A 523 -19.33 -1.81 -29.16
CA ILE A 523 -18.27 -2.57 -29.83
C ILE A 523 -18.11 -3.91 -29.10
N LEU A 524 -18.51 -5.01 -29.76
CA LEU A 524 -18.56 -6.34 -29.17
C LEU A 524 -17.71 -7.34 -29.97
N ASP A 525 -16.97 -8.19 -29.27
CA ASP A 525 -16.27 -9.37 -29.81
C ASP A 525 -15.38 -9.04 -31.05
N SER A 526 -14.88 -7.80 -31.16
CA SER A 526 -14.26 -7.25 -32.36
C SER A 526 -12.73 -7.25 -32.29
N THR A 527 -12.06 -7.30 -33.43
CA THR A 527 -10.58 -7.36 -33.51
C THR A 527 -10.06 -6.27 -34.44
N TRP A 528 -9.31 -5.31 -33.88
CA TRP A 528 -8.70 -4.20 -34.63
C TRP A 528 -7.18 -4.34 -34.58
N THR A 529 -6.55 -4.64 -35.72
CA THR A 529 -5.10 -4.93 -35.76
C THR A 529 -4.23 -3.69 -35.83
N ASN A 530 -4.83 -2.52 -36.08
CA ASN A 530 -4.14 -1.24 -36.15
C ASN A 530 -4.70 -0.25 -35.10
N SER A 531 -4.01 0.87 -34.86
CA SER A 531 -4.39 1.82 -33.82
C SER A 531 -5.53 2.73 -34.26
N ALA A 532 -6.68 2.65 -33.62
CA ALA A 532 -7.83 3.48 -33.91
C ALA A 532 -7.64 4.93 -33.43
N GLN A 533 -7.81 5.89 -34.33
CA GLN A 533 -7.78 7.31 -34.05
C GLN A 533 -9.22 7.81 -33.86
N ILE A 534 -9.66 7.97 -32.62
CA ILE A 534 -11.03 8.36 -32.23
C ILE A 534 -10.98 9.71 -31.49
N GLN A 535 -10.41 10.71 -32.17
CA GLN A 535 -10.05 11.99 -31.57
C GLN A 535 -11.19 13.01 -31.70
N LYS A 536 -11.28 13.95 -30.74
CA LYS A 536 -12.24 15.08 -30.75
C LYS A 536 -13.70 14.66 -30.95
N CYS A 537 -14.04 13.41 -30.62
CA CYS A 537 -15.38 12.88 -30.77
C CYS A 537 -16.28 13.32 -29.61
N ALA A 538 -17.58 13.41 -29.86
CA ALA A 538 -18.60 13.67 -28.84
C ALA A 538 -19.57 12.48 -28.76
N PHE A 539 -19.64 11.84 -27.60
CA PHE A 539 -20.54 10.74 -27.31
C PHE A 539 -21.59 11.20 -26.28
N GLU A 540 -22.83 11.43 -26.72
CA GLU A 540 -23.91 11.97 -25.89
C GLU A 540 -24.56 10.91 -24.96
N LYS A 541 -24.27 9.62 -25.20
CA LYS A 541 -24.77 8.45 -24.48
C LYS A 541 -23.68 7.41 -24.30
N GLU A 542 -24.05 6.23 -23.79
CA GLU A 542 -23.14 5.16 -23.39
C GLU A 542 -22.18 4.74 -24.53
N VAL A 543 -20.92 4.53 -24.18
CA VAL A 543 -19.94 3.87 -25.05
C VAL A 543 -19.54 2.55 -24.37
N PHE A 544 -19.91 1.43 -24.98
CA PHE A 544 -19.71 0.10 -24.42
C PHE A 544 -18.79 -0.73 -25.32
N ILE A 545 -17.60 -1.06 -24.81
CA ILE A 545 -16.63 -1.94 -25.48
C ILE A 545 -16.49 -3.23 -24.68
N ALA A 546 -16.75 -4.39 -25.30
CA ALA A 546 -16.65 -5.69 -24.65
C ALA A 546 -15.93 -6.75 -25.49
N ASN A 547 -15.20 -7.64 -24.81
CA ASN A 547 -14.55 -8.85 -25.34
C ASN A 547 -13.69 -8.61 -26.60
N SER A 548 -13.20 -7.39 -26.79
CA SER A 548 -12.58 -6.97 -28.05
C SER A 548 -11.06 -6.86 -27.90
N ASN A 549 -10.32 -7.25 -28.94
CA ASN A 549 -8.88 -7.06 -29.03
C ASN A 549 -8.57 -5.86 -29.91
N ILE A 550 -8.06 -4.78 -29.32
CA ILE A 550 -7.81 -3.51 -30.00
C ILE A 550 -6.31 -3.25 -29.90
N PHE A 551 -5.62 -3.18 -31.04
CA PHE A 551 -4.17 -2.97 -31.03
C PHE A 551 -3.81 -1.65 -30.34
N GLY A 552 -4.43 -0.53 -30.72
CA GLY A 552 -4.32 0.75 -30.02
C GLY A 552 -5.60 1.57 -30.11
N LEU A 553 -5.84 2.43 -29.12
CA LEU A 553 -7.03 3.27 -29.03
C LEU A 553 -6.63 4.70 -28.62
N ASN A 554 -6.79 5.66 -29.51
CA ASN A 554 -6.45 7.06 -29.28
C ASN A 554 -7.72 7.92 -29.25
N CYS A 555 -8.22 8.16 -28.04
CA CYS A 555 -9.44 8.92 -27.73
C CYS A 555 -9.14 10.31 -27.15
N ARG A 556 -8.02 10.93 -27.55
CA ARG A 556 -7.60 12.26 -27.09
C ARG A 556 -8.60 13.36 -27.47
N GLU A 557 -8.76 14.35 -26.59
CA GLU A 557 -9.64 15.52 -26.77
C GLU A 557 -11.13 15.17 -26.99
N SER A 558 -11.53 13.92 -26.76
CA SER A 558 -12.93 13.46 -26.91
C SER A 558 -13.75 13.67 -25.63
N ASN A 559 -15.05 13.86 -25.79
CA ASN A 559 -16.01 14.06 -24.70
C ASN A 559 -17.01 12.89 -24.63
N PHE A 560 -17.10 12.26 -23.46
CA PHE A 560 -17.99 11.15 -23.16
C PHE A 560 -19.02 11.63 -22.13
N ARG A 561 -20.25 11.91 -22.57
CA ARG A 561 -21.31 12.44 -21.69
C ARG A 561 -22.12 11.35 -20.99
N GLY A 562 -22.24 10.18 -21.62
CA GLY A 562 -22.76 8.97 -20.98
C GLY A 562 -21.65 8.11 -20.38
N GLU A 563 -22.05 7.02 -19.72
CA GLU A 563 -21.12 6.03 -19.15
C GLU A 563 -20.18 5.47 -20.24
N PHE A 564 -18.89 5.38 -19.91
CA PHE A 564 -17.89 4.74 -20.76
C PHE A 564 -17.42 3.44 -20.11
N THR A 565 -17.81 2.31 -20.73
CA THR A 565 -17.62 0.97 -20.21
C THR A 565 -16.67 0.15 -21.08
N MET A 566 -15.70 -0.52 -20.44
CA MET A 566 -14.71 -1.38 -21.07
C MET A 566 -14.62 -2.71 -20.32
N THR A 567 -15.06 -3.82 -20.92
CA THR A 567 -15.14 -5.13 -20.24
C THR A 567 -14.45 -6.25 -21.01
N GLY A 568 -13.61 -7.05 -20.36
CA GLY A 568 -12.94 -8.20 -21.02
C GLY A 568 -12.07 -7.81 -22.23
N CYS A 569 -11.64 -6.56 -22.34
CA CYS A 569 -10.96 -6.04 -23.52
C CYS A 569 -9.44 -6.19 -23.41
N ARG A 570 -8.76 -6.25 -24.56
CA ARG A 570 -7.29 -6.29 -24.65
C ARG A 570 -6.77 -5.12 -25.48
N PHE A 571 -5.82 -4.38 -24.91
CA PHE A 571 -5.10 -3.29 -25.57
C PHE A 571 -3.62 -3.65 -25.69
N GLU A 572 -3.18 -3.94 -26.91
CA GLU A 572 -1.83 -4.50 -27.15
C GLU A 572 -0.72 -3.45 -27.29
N ASN A 573 -1.06 -2.18 -27.54
CA ASN A 573 -0.15 -1.03 -27.62
C ASN A 573 -0.50 0.04 -26.57
N SER A 574 -1.18 1.14 -26.95
CA SER A 574 -1.60 2.21 -26.04
C SER A 574 -3.11 2.48 -26.12
N ALA A 575 -3.70 2.74 -24.95
CA ALA A 575 -5.02 3.35 -24.81
C ALA A 575 -4.85 4.78 -24.25
N GLU A 576 -5.31 5.79 -24.97
CA GLU A 576 -4.97 7.20 -24.72
C GLU A 576 -6.23 8.07 -24.63
N PHE A 577 -6.42 8.71 -23.49
CA PHE A 577 -7.58 9.55 -23.15
C PHE A 577 -7.12 10.95 -22.68
N GLN A 578 -6.01 11.43 -23.25
CA GLN A 578 -5.35 12.64 -22.79
C GLN A 578 -6.19 13.87 -23.14
N ASN A 579 -6.33 14.79 -22.18
CA ASN A 579 -7.19 15.98 -22.28
C ASN A 579 -8.69 15.68 -22.58
N SER A 580 -9.14 14.43 -22.38
CA SER A 580 -10.53 14.02 -22.62
C SER A 580 -11.42 14.32 -21.41
N SER A 581 -12.74 14.35 -21.63
CA SER A 581 -13.77 14.58 -20.61
C SER A 581 -14.71 13.39 -20.52
N ILE A 582 -15.03 12.96 -19.30
CA ILE A 582 -16.03 11.92 -19.01
C ILE A 582 -17.01 12.51 -17.98
N GLU A 583 -18.24 12.82 -18.39
CA GLU A 583 -19.21 13.51 -17.53
C GLU A 583 -19.97 12.56 -16.60
N ASP A 584 -20.17 11.31 -17.03
CA ASP A 584 -20.76 10.24 -16.22
C ASP A 584 -19.66 9.28 -15.71
N ARG A 585 -19.98 8.00 -15.55
CA ARG A 585 -19.07 6.96 -15.03
C ARG A 585 -18.06 6.46 -16.06
N LEU A 586 -16.85 6.13 -15.59
CA LEU A 586 -15.86 5.31 -16.29
C LEU A 586 -15.79 3.95 -15.59
N TYR A 587 -16.23 2.89 -16.26
CA TYR A 587 -16.22 1.53 -15.71
C TYR A 587 -15.34 0.59 -16.53
N VAL A 588 -14.26 0.10 -15.94
CA VAL A 588 -13.31 -0.81 -16.59
C VAL A 588 -13.25 -2.12 -15.80
N SER A 589 -13.52 -3.26 -16.45
CA SER A 589 -13.45 -4.56 -15.77
C SER A 589 -12.77 -5.66 -16.58
N SER A 590 -12.04 -6.53 -15.88
CA SER A 590 -11.42 -7.75 -16.43
C SER A 590 -10.59 -7.53 -17.70
N SER A 591 -10.00 -6.33 -17.84
CA SER A 591 -9.37 -5.88 -19.09
C SER A 591 -7.84 -5.81 -18.95
N TYR A 592 -7.15 -5.98 -20.07
CA TYR A 592 -5.69 -5.95 -20.16
C TYR A 592 -5.22 -4.74 -20.95
N PHE A 593 -4.30 -3.97 -20.39
CA PHE A 593 -3.67 -2.81 -21.03
C PHE A 593 -2.16 -2.99 -21.06
N GLN A 594 -1.55 -2.93 -22.24
CA GLN A 594 -0.10 -2.82 -22.31
C GLN A 594 0.37 -1.44 -21.80
N LYS A 595 -0.27 -0.35 -22.25
CA LYS A 595 -0.09 1.01 -21.74
C LYS A 595 -1.42 1.76 -21.70
N VAL A 596 -1.64 2.58 -20.67
CA VAL A 596 -2.78 3.50 -20.60
C VAL A 596 -2.37 4.91 -20.16
N TYR A 597 -3.05 5.93 -20.70
CA TYR A 597 -2.78 7.35 -20.46
C TYR A 597 -4.07 8.16 -20.27
N PHE A 598 -4.45 8.42 -19.01
CA PHE A 598 -5.52 9.36 -18.59
C PHE A 598 -4.93 10.72 -18.16
N CYS A 599 -3.95 11.22 -18.90
CA CYS A 599 -3.24 12.44 -18.54
C CYS A 599 -4.13 13.69 -18.72
N ASN A 600 -4.27 14.50 -17.68
CA ASN A 600 -5.16 15.68 -17.61
C ASN A 600 -6.66 15.38 -17.86
N THR A 601 -7.10 14.11 -17.83
CA THR A 601 -8.51 13.74 -18.06
C THR A 601 -9.40 14.32 -16.95
N GLN A 602 -10.57 14.85 -17.34
CA GLN A 602 -11.60 15.30 -16.39
C GLN A 602 -12.69 14.23 -16.28
N CYS A 603 -13.01 13.78 -15.06
CA CYS A 603 -14.09 12.84 -14.77
C CYS A 603 -15.06 13.48 -13.78
N LYS A 604 -16.30 13.75 -14.19
CA LYS A 604 -17.33 14.28 -13.28
C LYS A 604 -18.10 13.18 -12.54
N GLY A 605 -18.15 11.97 -13.08
CA GLY A 605 -18.69 10.79 -12.41
C GLY A 605 -17.64 9.95 -11.68
N ASN A 606 -18.02 8.73 -11.32
CA ASN A 606 -17.12 7.76 -10.68
C ASN A 606 -16.15 7.14 -11.69
N VAL A 607 -14.97 6.76 -11.21
CA VAL A 607 -14.01 5.94 -11.96
C VAL A 607 -13.81 4.63 -11.22
N GLU A 608 -14.14 3.51 -11.87
CA GLU A 608 -14.08 2.18 -11.27
C GLU A 608 -13.29 1.25 -12.19
N ILE A 609 -12.16 0.75 -11.69
CA ILE A 609 -11.30 -0.19 -12.42
C ILE A 609 -11.17 -1.47 -11.58
N ILE A 610 -11.68 -2.58 -12.12
CA ILE A 610 -11.88 -3.83 -11.39
C ILE A 610 -11.19 -4.99 -12.12
N ASN A 611 -10.46 -5.85 -11.39
CA ASN A 611 -9.82 -7.07 -11.90
C ASN A 611 -9.00 -6.88 -13.19
N SER A 612 -8.41 -5.70 -13.40
CA SER A 612 -7.74 -5.32 -14.66
C SER A 612 -6.23 -5.27 -14.51
N THR A 613 -5.50 -5.52 -15.61
CA THR A 613 -4.04 -5.66 -15.63
C THR A 613 -3.38 -4.57 -16.47
N PHE A 614 -2.33 -3.94 -15.94
CA PHE A 614 -1.53 -2.90 -16.59
C PHE A 614 -0.07 -3.36 -16.71
N ASP A 615 0.35 -3.71 -17.92
CA ASP A 615 1.58 -4.50 -18.13
C ASP A 615 2.86 -3.66 -18.15
N LYS A 616 2.87 -2.49 -18.81
CA LYS A 616 4.08 -1.64 -18.92
C LYS A 616 3.95 -0.26 -18.28
N LEU A 617 2.80 0.39 -18.41
CA LEU A 617 2.56 1.73 -17.84
C LEU A 617 1.08 2.00 -17.60
N GLY A 618 0.72 2.43 -16.40
CA GLY A 618 -0.58 3.05 -16.11
C GLY A 618 -0.40 4.48 -15.63
N SER A 619 -0.68 5.46 -16.48
CA SER A 619 -0.58 6.88 -16.12
C SER A 619 -1.96 7.53 -16.01
N PHE A 620 -2.26 8.02 -14.80
CA PHE A 620 -3.44 8.79 -14.42
C PHE A 620 -3.04 10.22 -14.02
N LYS A 621 -1.83 10.66 -14.41
CA LYS A 621 -1.23 11.90 -13.96
C LYS A 621 -2.12 13.11 -14.25
N LYS A 622 -2.34 13.96 -13.24
CA LYS A 622 -3.20 15.16 -13.30
C LYS A 622 -4.66 14.88 -13.66
N MET A 623 -5.13 13.65 -13.53
CA MET A 623 -6.55 13.33 -13.64
C MET A 623 -7.33 14.03 -12.52
N ASN A 624 -8.51 14.56 -12.83
CA ASN A 624 -9.40 15.24 -11.89
C ASN A 624 -10.72 14.50 -11.83
N ILE A 625 -11.07 13.97 -10.66
CA ILE A 625 -12.25 13.12 -10.44
C ILE A 625 -13.17 13.83 -9.43
N ALA A 626 -14.38 14.20 -9.85
CA ALA A 626 -15.31 14.96 -9.00
C ALA A 626 -16.08 14.08 -8.00
N LYS A 627 -16.17 12.77 -8.23
CA LYS A 627 -16.76 11.79 -7.32
C LYS A 627 -15.72 10.74 -6.89
N GLY A 628 -16.09 9.46 -6.82
CA GLY A 628 -15.21 8.40 -6.32
C GLY A 628 -14.24 7.84 -7.35
N PHE A 629 -13.12 7.30 -6.88
CA PHE A 629 -12.13 6.55 -7.66
C PHE A 629 -11.84 5.22 -6.95
N CYS A 630 -12.13 4.10 -7.60
CA CYS A 630 -11.95 2.76 -7.05
C CYS A 630 -11.04 1.89 -7.93
N LEU A 631 -10.02 1.28 -7.31
CA LEU A 631 -9.21 0.21 -7.87
C LEU A 631 -9.43 -1.07 -7.05
N GLU A 632 -10.13 -2.07 -7.60
CA GLU A 632 -10.33 -3.35 -6.93
C GLU A 632 -9.67 -4.50 -7.71
N GLY A 633 -8.87 -5.33 -7.04
CA GLY A 633 -8.32 -6.56 -7.64
C GLY A 633 -7.38 -6.34 -8.83
N CYS A 634 -6.82 -5.13 -8.97
CA CYS A 634 -6.01 -4.75 -10.12
C CYS A 634 -4.55 -5.17 -9.98
N VAL A 635 -3.86 -5.33 -11.11
CA VAL A 635 -2.45 -5.72 -11.15
C VAL A 635 -1.67 -4.77 -12.06
N PHE A 636 -0.67 -4.09 -11.50
CA PHE A 636 0.25 -3.22 -12.21
C PHE A 636 1.62 -3.90 -12.26
N ASN A 637 1.92 -4.59 -13.37
CA ASN A 637 3.25 -5.15 -13.63
C ASN A 637 4.26 -4.03 -13.91
N GLY A 638 3.81 -2.97 -14.58
CA GLY A 638 4.60 -1.80 -14.94
C GLY A 638 4.41 -0.62 -14.00
N ARG A 639 5.11 0.48 -14.29
CA ARG A 639 5.07 1.72 -13.50
C ARG A 639 3.65 2.30 -13.43
N ALA A 640 3.24 2.74 -12.25
CA ALA A 640 1.96 3.41 -12.03
C ALA A 640 2.17 4.88 -11.61
N ASP A 641 1.52 5.83 -12.29
CA ASP A 641 1.69 7.26 -12.05
C ASP A 641 0.34 7.96 -11.82
N PHE A 642 0.05 8.21 -10.55
CA PHE A 642 -1.07 9.00 -10.01
C PHE A 642 -0.61 10.37 -9.50
N SER A 643 0.54 10.88 -9.99
CA SER A 643 1.05 12.19 -9.55
C SER A 643 0.05 13.31 -9.89
N GLU A 644 -0.11 14.27 -8.97
CA GLU A 644 -0.97 15.44 -9.12
C GLU A 644 -2.46 15.12 -9.42
N VAL A 645 -2.92 13.89 -9.16
CA VAL A 645 -4.34 13.50 -9.23
C VAL A 645 -5.14 14.27 -8.19
N ARG A 646 -6.35 14.71 -8.55
CA ARG A 646 -7.33 15.32 -7.64
C ARG A 646 -8.59 14.47 -7.58
N ILE A 647 -9.04 14.15 -6.36
CA ILE A 647 -10.22 13.32 -6.11
C ILE A 647 -11.11 14.03 -5.08
N ASN A 648 -12.31 14.43 -5.50
CA ASN A 648 -13.24 15.15 -4.63
C ASN A 648 -14.22 14.22 -3.88
N GLY A 649 -14.28 12.94 -4.25
CA GLY A 649 -15.00 11.88 -3.54
C GLY A 649 -14.07 10.75 -3.08
N GLU A 650 -14.66 9.65 -2.63
CA GLU A 650 -13.95 8.54 -1.98
C GLU A 650 -12.86 7.94 -2.87
N PHE A 651 -11.67 7.70 -2.29
CA PHE A 651 -10.56 7.07 -2.99
C PHE A 651 -10.27 5.70 -2.38
N GLU A 652 -10.64 4.64 -3.10
CA GLU A 652 -10.44 3.26 -2.66
C GLU A 652 -9.43 2.52 -3.54
N VAL A 653 -8.48 1.85 -2.89
CA VAL A 653 -7.57 0.89 -3.51
C VAL A 653 -7.63 -0.38 -2.68
N ARG A 654 -8.28 -1.42 -3.22
CA ARG A 654 -8.49 -2.69 -2.52
C ARG A 654 -7.86 -3.84 -3.30
N ARG A 655 -7.18 -4.74 -2.59
CA ARG A 655 -6.70 -6.04 -3.13
C ARG A 655 -5.89 -5.90 -4.43
N THR A 656 -5.12 -4.82 -4.53
CA THR A 656 -4.41 -4.40 -5.74
C THR A 656 -2.90 -4.53 -5.54
N GLU A 657 -2.20 -5.01 -6.56
CA GLU A 657 -0.74 -5.24 -6.53
C GLU A 657 0.00 -4.34 -7.52
N PHE A 658 1.03 -3.66 -7.02
CA PHE A 658 1.99 -2.89 -7.80
C PHE A 658 3.37 -3.56 -7.73
N PHE A 659 3.92 -3.95 -8.88
CA PHE A 659 5.22 -4.63 -8.97
C PHE A 659 6.40 -3.66 -9.13
N GLU A 660 6.21 -2.62 -9.93
CA GLU A 660 7.18 -1.56 -10.22
C GLU A 660 6.85 -0.25 -9.46
N ASP A 661 7.67 0.78 -9.65
CA ASP A 661 7.55 2.05 -8.91
C ASP A 661 6.17 2.71 -9.09
N THR A 662 5.61 3.20 -7.97
CA THR A 662 4.30 3.86 -7.92
C THR A 662 4.41 5.29 -7.38
N PHE A 663 3.78 6.24 -8.07
CA PHE A 663 3.88 7.67 -7.76
C PHE A 663 2.52 8.27 -7.44
N PHE A 664 2.39 8.84 -6.24
CA PHE A 664 1.26 9.64 -5.75
C PHE A 664 1.74 11.06 -5.39
N HIS A 665 2.84 11.52 -5.98
CA HIS A 665 3.45 12.81 -5.68
C HIS A 665 2.46 13.96 -5.89
N LYS A 666 2.19 14.75 -4.85
CA LYS A 666 1.15 15.81 -4.85
C LYS A 666 -0.26 15.34 -5.22
N ALA A 667 -0.60 14.06 -5.04
CA ALA A 667 -1.99 13.63 -5.09
C ALA A 667 -2.80 14.35 -4.00
N MET A 668 -4.02 14.76 -4.31
CA MET A 668 -4.92 15.49 -3.41
C MET A 668 -6.27 14.78 -3.38
N ALA A 669 -6.73 14.39 -2.20
CA ALA A 669 -8.07 13.85 -2.04
C ALA A 669 -8.78 14.52 -0.85
N THR A 670 -10.05 14.90 -1.03
CA THR A 670 -10.80 15.75 -0.08
C THR A 670 -11.65 14.96 0.92
N THR A 671 -12.00 13.71 0.63
CA THR A 671 -12.82 12.85 1.51
C THR A 671 -12.01 11.63 1.97
N ASN A 672 -12.64 10.51 2.32
CA ASN A 672 -11.95 9.36 2.89
C ASN A 672 -11.11 8.62 1.83
N GLN A 673 -9.92 8.17 2.24
CA GLN A 673 -9.03 7.34 1.44
C GLN A 673 -8.83 5.96 2.10
N CYS A 674 -8.96 4.88 1.34
CA CYS A 674 -8.83 3.51 1.84
C CYS A 674 -7.84 2.71 0.99
N PHE A 675 -6.82 2.14 1.64
CA PHE A 675 -5.87 1.20 1.06
C PHE A 675 -5.98 -0.12 1.83
N GLU A 676 -6.79 -1.06 1.33
CA GLU A 676 -7.07 -2.34 1.98
C GLU A 676 -6.39 -3.49 1.22
N ASN A 677 -5.54 -4.28 1.90
CA ASN A 677 -4.87 -5.44 1.30
C ASN A 677 -4.08 -5.10 0.01
N VAL A 678 -3.44 -3.91 -0.02
CA VAL A 678 -2.65 -3.42 -1.15
C VAL A 678 -1.19 -3.84 -1.00
N THR A 679 -0.54 -4.21 -2.09
CA THR A 679 0.90 -4.52 -2.09
C THR A 679 1.66 -3.58 -3.02
N PHE A 680 2.65 -2.86 -2.48
CA PHE A 680 3.63 -2.09 -3.23
C PHE A 680 5.00 -2.79 -3.18
N SER A 681 5.43 -3.35 -4.30
CA SER A 681 6.64 -4.20 -4.33
C SER A 681 7.94 -3.41 -4.52
N ALA A 682 7.91 -2.32 -5.29
CA ALA A 682 9.03 -1.41 -5.52
C ALA A 682 8.82 -0.06 -4.79
N MET A 683 9.42 1.04 -5.26
CA MET A 683 9.33 2.34 -4.58
C MET A 683 7.88 2.88 -4.60
N THR A 684 7.47 3.55 -3.52
CA THR A 684 6.19 4.26 -3.47
C THR A 684 6.40 5.69 -2.98
N ASP A 685 6.02 6.68 -3.79
CA ASP A 685 6.20 8.09 -3.48
C ASP A 685 4.87 8.81 -3.25
N PHE A 686 4.51 9.03 -1.98
CA PHE A 686 3.42 9.91 -1.53
C PHE A 686 3.93 11.30 -1.10
N SER A 687 5.14 11.71 -1.51
CA SER A 687 5.69 13.00 -1.07
C SER A 687 4.79 14.16 -1.52
N LYS A 688 4.53 15.08 -0.59
CA LYS A 688 3.63 16.24 -0.78
C LYS A 688 2.18 15.87 -1.14
N ALA A 689 1.77 14.62 -0.97
CA ALA A 689 0.37 14.23 -1.07
C ALA A 689 -0.44 14.82 0.09
N SER A 690 -1.71 15.13 -0.17
CA SER A 690 -2.67 15.63 0.83
C SER A 690 -3.78 14.60 1.00
N PHE A 691 -3.78 13.97 2.17
CA PHE A 691 -4.80 13.06 2.66
C PHE A 691 -5.78 13.81 3.57
N ASN A 692 -7.02 13.35 3.61
CA ASN A 692 -7.99 13.80 4.59
C ASN A 692 -8.02 12.79 5.75
N GLN A 693 -9.02 11.92 5.81
CA GLN A 693 -8.98 10.69 6.63
C GLN A 693 -8.46 9.55 5.76
N VAL A 694 -7.42 8.83 6.20
CA VAL A 694 -6.80 7.74 5.42
C VAL A 694 -6.52 6.48 6.22
N ASP A 695 -6.99 5.35 5.70
CA ASP A 695 -6.81 4.03 6.29
C ASP A 695 -5.93 3.13 5.41
N PHE A 696 -4.70 2.84 5.87
CA PHE A 696 -3.81 1.82 5.31
C PHE A 696 -3.95 0.53 6.12
N ILE A 697 -4.88 -0.34 5.72
CA ILE A 697 -5.23 -1.59 6.41
C ILE A 697 -4.59 -2.76 5.69
N GLN A 698 -3.80 -3.57 6.40
CA GLN A 698 -3.12 -4.75 5.84
C GLN A 698 -2.32 -4.42 4.56
N THR A 699 -1.71 -3.23 4.49
CA THR A 699 -0.95 -2.77 3.32
C THR A 699 0.53 -3.16 3.43
N TYR A 700 1.09 -3.70 2.35
CA TYR A 700 2.45 -4.24 2.30
C TYR A 700 3.35 -3.36 1.43
N PHE A 701 4.20 -2.56 2.08
CA PHE A 701 5.24 -1.76 1.43
C PHE A 701 6.58 -2.53 1.46
N LYS A 702 6.90 -3.25 0.38
CA LYS A 702 8.14 -4.03 0.27
C LYS A 702 9.34 -3.17 -0.15
N GLY A 703 9.11 -2.18 -1.01
CA GLY A 703 10.14 -1.22 -1.43
C GLY A 703 10.26 0.00 -0.52
N ILE A 704 10.96 1.02 -1.00
CA ILE A 704 11.19 2.27 -0.26
C ILE A 704 9.92 3.13 -0.32
N THR A 705 9.47 3.67 0.82
CA THR A 705 8.26 4.49 0.89
C THR A 705 8.56 5.91 1.34
N HIS A 706 8.01 6.89 0.63
CA HIS A 706 8.20 8.31 0.91
C HIS A 706 6.86 8.99 1.21
N PHE A 707 6.74 9.54 2.42
CA PHE A 707 5.68 10.45 2.87
C PHE A 707 6.29 11.84 3.17
N HIS A 708 7.33 12.22 2.43
CA HIS A 708 8.08 13.45 2.70
C HIS A 708 7.21 14.68 2.41
N GLU A 709 7.06 15.57 3.40
CA GLU A 709 6.16 16.73 3.31
C GLU A 709 4.69 16.36 2.98
N ALA A 710 4.26 15.12 3.25
CA ALA A 710 2.87 14.69 3.13
C ALA A 710 2.00 15.28 4.26
N ILE A 711 0.75 15.59 3.94
CA ILE A 711 -0.19 16.24 4.86
C ILE A 711 -1.37 15.28 5.12
N PHE A 712 -1.71 15.10 6.40
CA PHE A 712 -2.83 14.27 6.86
C PHE A 712 -3.76 15.18 7.68
N SER A 713 -4.92 15.50 7.10
CA SER A 713 -5.81 16.56 7.60
C SER A 713 -6.73 16.10 8.72
N GLU A 714 -7.22 14.86 8.63
CA GLU A 714 -8.01 14.19 9.67
C GLU A 714 -7.26 12.94 10.16
N ASP A 715 -7.97 11.95 10.71
CA ASP A 715 -7.34 10.76 11.30
C ASP A 715 -6.68 9.84 10.25
N ALA A 716 -5.53 9.25 10.62
CA ALA A 716 -4.78 8.35 9.76
C ALA A 716 -4.50 7.00 10.47
N SER A 717 -4.68 5.88 9.77
CA SER A 717 -4.44 4.53 10.29
C SER A 717 -3.44 3.77 9.43
N PHE A 718 -2.56 3.00 10.07
CA PHE A 718 -1.63 2.07 9.44
C PHE A 718 -1.78 0.64 10.03
N LEU A 719 -3.00 0.28 10.43
CA LEU A 719 -3.32 -0.98 11.10
C LEU A 719 -2.89 -2.22 10.29
N GLU A 720 -2.22 -3.15 10.95
CA GLU A 720 -1.66 -4.39 10.36
C GLU A 720 -0.73 -4.19 9.14
N SER A 721 -0.32 -2.95 8.82
CA SER A 721 0.52 -2.67 7.65
C SER A 721 2.01 -3.00 7.91
N ASN A 722 2.74 -3.37 6.87
CA ASN A 722 4.14 -3.82 6.95
C ASN A 722 5.04 -3.03 5.99
N PHE A 723 6.09 -2.44 6.54
CA PHE A 723 7.13 -1.72 5.81
C PHE A 723 8.45 -2.51 5.86
N GLU A 724 8.79 -3.18 4.76
CA GLU A 724 9.95 -4.07 4.72
C GLU A 724 11.27 -3.32 4.54
N ASN A 725 11.24 -2.16 3.87
CA ASN A 725 12.39 -1.33 3.57
C ASN A 725 12.22 0.09 4.16
N THR A 726 12.97 1.07 3.64
CA THR A 726 13.10 2.38 4.26
C THR A 726 11.85 3.24 4.07
N THR A 727 11.30 3.75 5.17
CA THR A 727 10.11 4.61 5.22
C THR A 727 10.48 6.02 5.69
N ASN A 728 10.03 7.05 4.97
CA ASN A 728 10.41 8.44 5.24
C ASN A 728 9.18 9.34 5.50
N PHE A 729 8.91 9.66 6.77
CA PHE A 729 7.92 10.66 7.21
C PHE A 729 8.54 12.03 7.53
N SER A 730 9.71 12.35 6.97
CA SER A 730 10.36 13.63 7.26
C SER A 730 9.51 14.81 6.78
N ARG A 731 9.31 15.79 7.66
CA ARG A 731 8.38 16.93 7.48
C ARG A 731 6.92 16.55 7.18
N ALA A 732 6.49 15.31 7.40
CA ALA A 732 5.07 14.97 7.35
C ALA A 732 4.30 15.73 8.45
N ILE A 733 3.06 16.11 8.16
CA ILE A 733 2.19 16.87 9.07
C ILE A 733 0.92 16.04 9.33
N PHE A 734 0.70 15.67 10.59
CA PHE A 734 -0.52 15.02 11.07
C PHE A 734 -1.29 16.01 11.95
N TYR A 735 -2.43 16.49 11.47
CA TYR A 735 -3.26 17.45 12.20
C TYR A 735 -4.10 16.81 13.31
N LYS A 736 -4.53 15.55 13.13
CA LYS A 736 -5.31 14.78 14.12
C LYS A 736 -4.54 13.54 14.62
N LYS A 737 -5.25 12.43 14.89
CA LYS A 737 -4.65 11.18 15.38
C LYS A 737 -4.00 10.45 14.22
N VAL A 738 -2.82 9.87 14.46
CA VAL A 738 -2.27 8.83 13.59
C VAL A 738 -1.97 7.57 14.38
N ASP A 739 -2.45 6.44 13.89
CA ASP A 739 -2.37 5.14 14.56
C ASP A 739 -1.42 4.20 13.81
N PHE A 740 -0.28 3.90 14.43
CA PHE A 740 0.66 2.88 13.98
C PHE A 740 0.56 1.60 14.81
N THR A 741 -0.53 1.34 15.55
CA THR A 741 -0.71 0.05 16.24
C THR A 741 -0.69 -1.12 15.25
N GLU A 742 -0.07 -2.22 15.68
CA GLU A 742 0.12 -3.48 14.91
C GLU A 742 0.92 -3.34 13.59
N CYS A 743 1.29 -2.12 13.20
CA CYS A 743 2.18 -1.83 12.09
C CYS A 743 3.60 -2.38 12.34
N THR A 744 4.22 -2.97 11.33
CA THR A 744 5.58 -3.53 11.42
C THR A 744 6.55 -2.78 10.51
N PHE A 745 7.48 -2.03 11.09
CA PHE A 745 8.68 -1.54 10.39
C PHE A 745 9.79 -2.59 10.50
N LYS A 746 10.18 -3.24 9.39
CA LYS A 746 11.39 -4.10 9.32
C LYS A 746 12.60 -3.29 8.87
N GLY A 747 12.39 -2.36 7.94
CA GLY A 747 13.42 -1.47 7.40
C GLY A 747 13.75 -0.27 8.30
N ARG A 748 14.39 0.74 7.70
CA ARG A 748 14.71 2.00 8.40
C ARG A 748 13.52 2.95 8.39
N ILE A 749 13.37 3.79 9.42
CA ILE A 749 12.34 4.83 9.46
C ILE A 749 12.92 6.20 9.77
N SER A 750 12.37 7.27 9.19
CA SER A 750 12.65 8.64 9.62
C SER A 750 11.38 9.45 9.93
N PHE A 751 11.39 10.12 11.08
CA PHE A 751 10.41 11.10 11.56
C PHE A 751 11.00 12.53 11.62
N ARG A 752 12.09 12.79 10.88
CA ARG A 752 12.84 14.04 10.98
C ARG A 752 11.98 15.26 10.65
N GLY A 753 11.75 16.11 11.65
CA GLY A 753 10.92 17.32 11.48
C GLY A 753 9.43 17.02 11.27
N MET A 754 8.96 15.79 11.51
CA MET A 754 7.54 15.47 11.52
C MET A 754 6.82 16.30 12.59
N ILE A 755 5.62 16.77 12.24
CA ILE A 755 4.69 17.47 13.12
C ILE A 755 3.48 16.55 13.32
N GLY A 756 3.12 16.28 14.56
CA GLY A 756 2.01 15.40 14.90
C GLY A 756 1.85 15.30 16.40
N ASP A 757 0.65 15.60 16.88
CA ASP A 757 0.35 15.73 18.31
C ASP A 757 -0.17 14.43 18.93
N TYR A 758 -0.99 13.67 18.18
CA TYR A 758 -1.62 12.43 18.64
C TYR A 758 -1.14 11.23 17.84
N VAL A 759 0.18 11.02 17.84
CA VAL A 759 0.84 9.86 17.20
C VAL A 759 0.85 8.67 18.17
N ILE A 760 0.17 7.57 17.82
CA ILE A 760 0.23 6.30 18.55
C ILE A 760 1.29 5.42 17.88
N ILE A 761 2.38 5.16 18.60
CA ILE A 761 3.52 4.35 18.15
C ILE A 761 4.29 3.82 19.37
N HIS A 762 4.78 2.59 19.29
CA HIS A 762 5.47 1.87 20.34
C HIS A 762 6.98 1.89 20.14
N ARG A 763 7.74 1.84 21.24
CA ARG A 763 9.21 1.83 21.18
C ARG A 763 9.76 0.61 20.44
N GLU A 764 9.17 -0.57 20.61
CA GLU A 764 9.60 -1.80 19.94
C GLU A 764 9.51 -1.70 18.40
N GLN A 765 8.61 -0.84 17.90
CA GLN A 765 8.44 -0.61 16.47
C GLN A 765 9.57 0.23 15.86
N VAL A 766 10.22 1.11 16.64
CA VAL A 766 11.21 2.10 16.16
C VAL A 766 12.63 1.91 16.68
N GLU A 767 12.83 1.19 17.80
CA GLU A 767 14.15 1.02 18.40
C GLU A 767 15.14 0.32 17.45
N LYS A 768 16.34 0.90 17.31
CA LYS A 768 17.42 0.50 16.37
C LYS A 768 17.05 0.59 14.88
N LYS A 769 15.85 1.05 14.53
CA LYS A 769 15.36 1.19 13.14
C LYS A 769 15.37 2.62 12.64
N LEU A 770 15.62 3.62 13.48
CA LEU A 770 15.77 5.00 13.02
C LEU A 770 16.86 5.10 11.94
N LEU A 771 16.60 5.91 10.92
CA LEU A 771 17.54 6.15 9.82
C LEU A 771 18.74 6.96 10.32
N CYS A 772 18.50 7.98 11.15
CA CYS A 772 19.56 8.85 11.68
C CYS A 772 20.61 8.12 12.53
N ASP A 773 20.29 6.95 13.11
CA ASP A 773 21.26 6.13 13.87
C ASP A 773 22.43 5.60 13.00
N THR A 774 22.27 5.55 11.67
CA THR A 774 23.36 5.20 10.74
C THR A 774 24.20 6.41 10.35
N GLU A 775 23.66 7.62 10.50
CA GLU A 775 24.32 8.87 10.14
C GLU A 775 25.22 9.37 11.29
N LYS A 776 26.25 10.15 10.95
CA LYS A 776 27.06 10.86 11.97
C LYS A 776 26.54 12.28 12.26
N ASN A 777 25.34 12.63 11.77
CA ASN A 777 24.75 13.95 11.96
C ASN A 777 24.02 14.05 13.31
N TYR A 778 24.79 14.32 14.36
CA TYR A 778 24.25 14.42 15.73
C TYR A 778 23.20 15.50 15.94
N ALA A 779 23.15 16.55 15.10
CA ALA A 779 22.11 17.57 15.16
C ALA A 779 20.75 17.01 14.67
N MET A 780 20.77 16.26 13.56
CA MET A 780 19.57 15.61 13.01
C MET A 780 19.07 14.48 13.94
N ILE A 781 19.97 13.64 14.44
CA ILE A 781 19.67 12.60 15.45
C ILE A 781 18.95 13.23 16.66
N ARG A 782 19.48 14.34 17.19
CA ARG A 782 18.88 15.06 18.32
C ARG A 782 17.46 15.54 18.02
N GLN A 783 17.22 16.14 16.85
CA GLN A 783 15.88 16.61 16.45
C GLN A 783 14.87 15.47 16.39
N GLU A 784 15.26 14.33 15.79
CA GLU A 784 14.37 13.18 15.62
C GLU A 784 13.99 12.52 16.95
N TYR A 785 14.97 12.30 17.84
CA TYR A 785 14.68 11.80 19.19
C TYR A 785 13.90 12.81 20.06
N LEU A 786 13.99 14.12 19.81
CA LEU A 786 13.13 15.11 20.48
C LEU A 786 11.67 15.05 19.98
N THR A 787 11.43 14.75 18.70
CA THR A 787 10.08 14.45 18.20
C THR A 787 9.52 13.19 18.85
N LEU A 788 10.29 12.09 18.91
CA LEU A 788 9.88 10.88 19.62
C LEU A 788 9.62 11.12 21.12
N LYS A 789 10.44 11.94 21.80
CA LYS A 789 10.18 12.32 23.20
C LYS A 789 8.81 12.96 23.36
N ARG A 790 8.47 13.97 22.52
CA ARG A 790 7.18 14.68 22.58
C ARG A 790 6.00 13.73 22.39
N ILE A 791 6.11 12.81 21.43
CA ILE A 791 5.09 11.79 21.14
C ILE A 791 4.87 10.86 22.35
N MET A 792 5.94 10.27 22.88
CA MET A 792 5.85 9.34 24.02
C MET A 792 5.38 10.04 25.31
N GLU A 793 5.68 11.32 25.47
CA GLU A 793 5.20 12.17 26.56
C GLU A 793 3.69 12.40 26.49
N LYS A 794 3.14 12.68 25.29
CA LYS A 794 1.70 12.80 25.06
C LYS A 794 0.95 11.48 25.24
N GLN A 795 1.55 10.35 24.85
CA GLN A 795 1.03 9.00 25.15
C GLN A 795 1.11 8.61 26.65
N ARG A 796 1.65 9.47 27.54
CA ARG A 796 1.91 9.18 28.97
C ARG A 796 2.86 7.99 29.21
N ARG A 797 3.66 7.58 28.22
CA ARG A 797 4.62 6.46 28.31
C ARG A 797 5.97 6.91 28.85
N LEU A 798 6.03 7.11 30.17
CA LEU A 798 7.20 7.69 30.86
C LEU A 798 8.52 6.94 30.55
N GLN A 799 8.53 5.61 30.53
CA GLN A 799 9.75 4.83 30.28
C GLN A 799 10.31 5.02 28.85
N ASP A 800 9.43 5.19 27.87
CA ASP A 800 9.80 5.34 26.45
C ASP A 800 10.16 6.79 26.11
N ARG A 801 9.46 7.75 26.73
CA ARG A 801 9.86 9.17 26.77
C ARG A 801 11.29 9.33 27.28
N ASP A 802 11.60 8.64 28.38
CA ASP A 802 12.91 8.71 29.03
C ASP A 802 14.01 8.08 28.16
N TRP A 803 13.72 6.98 27.47
CA TRP A 803 14.60 6.40 26.45
C TRP A 803 14.90 7.41 25.33
N ALA A 804 13.88 8.04 24.74
CA ALA A 804 14.05 9.02 23.68
C ALA A 804 14.84 10.26 24.17
N HIS A 805 14.56 10.73 25.40
CA HIS A 805 15.27 11.85 26.01
C HIS A 805 16.77 11.55 26.22
N TYR A 806 17.10 10.37 26.72
CA TYR A 806 18.48 9.90 26.89
C TYR A 806 19.24 9.90 25.55
N HIS A 807 18.64 9.37 24.49
CA HIS A 807 19.26 9.35 23.16
C HIS A 807 19.45 10.77 22.58
N ALA A 808 18.46 11.66 22.72
CA ALA A 808 18.57 13.06 22.30
C ALA A 808 19.72 13.79 23.02
N LYS A 809 19.85 13.63 24.34
CA LYS A 809 20.93 14.27 25.13
C LYS A 809 22.31 13.68 24.84
N ARG A 810 22.39 12.37 24.60
CA ARG A 810 23.62 11.71 24.14
C ARG A 810 24.07 12.22 22.76
N ALA A 811 23.15 12.51 21.86
CA ALA A 811 23.45 13.14 20.56
C ALA A 811 23.91 14.60 20.74
N GLU A 812 23.25 15.39 21.59
CA GLU A 812 23.64 16.76 21.95
C GLU A 812 25.06 16.84 22.55
N ARG A 813 25.47 15.86 23.36
CA ARG A 813 26.86 15.74 23.85
C ARG A 813 27.84 15.38 22.73
N ARG A 814 27.44 14.56 21.77
CA ARG A 814 28.28 14.08 20.67
C ARG A 814 28.48 15.11 19.55
N SER A 815 27.55 16.05 19.36
CA SER A 815 27.69 17.15 18.39
C SER A 815 28.76 18.18 18.77
N LYS A 816 29.05 18.37 20.06
CA LYS A 816 30.10 19.28 20.53
C LYS A 816 31.48 18.84 20.01
N LYS A 817 32.16 19.74 19.29
CA LYS A 817 33.55 19.54 18.83
C LYS A 817 34.48 19.42 20.05
N VAL A 818 35.47 18.53 19.98
CA VAL A 818 36.46 18.33 21.05
C VAL A 818 37.77 18.94 20.63
N ASN A 819 38.31 19.83 21.46
CA ASN A 819 39.66 20.36 21.25
C ASN A 819 40.68 19.46 21.95
N TRP A 820 41.24 18.50 21.21
CA TRP A 820 42.18 17.50 21.74
C TRP A 820 43.46 18.09 22.37
N PHE A 821 43.77 19.36 22.08
CA PHE A 821 44.89 20.09 22.69
C PHE A 821 44.56 20.70 24.07
N ASN A 822 43.29 20.71 24.47
CA ASN A 822 42.87 21.12 25.82
C ASN A 822 42.54 19.87 26.68
N PRO A 823 43.43 19.47 27.61
CA PRO A 823 43.23 18.26 28.43
C PRO A 823 41.99 18.35 29.32
N MET A 824 41.58 19.56 29.73
CA MET A 824 40.37 19.75 30.53
C MET A 824 39.11 19.36 29.74
N SER A 825 39.05 19.66 28.44
CA SER A 825 37.92 19.28 27.58
C SER A 825 37.82 17.77 27.33
N VAL A 826 38.95 17.07 27.36
CA VAL A 826 39.02 15.60 27.27
C VAL A 826 38.52 14.98 28.58
N GLY A 827 38.97 15.51 29.72
CA GLY A 827 38.49 15.12 31.05
C GLY A 827 36.99 15.35 31.24
N GLU A 828 36.48 16.52 30.86
CA GLU A 828 35.05 16.86 30.90
C GLU A 828 34.23 15.87 30.06
N ARG A 829 34.71 15.51 28.86
CA ARG A 829 34.03 14.51 28.01
C ARG A 829 34.01 13.12 28.63
N PHE A 830 35.08 12.72 29.33
CA PHE A 830 35.16 11.45 30.06
C PHE A 830 34.19 11.43 31.25
N PHE A 831 34.18 12.47 32.10
CA PHE A 831 33.27 12.55 33.24
C PHE A 831 31.80 12.66 32.80
N ASN A 832 31.50 13.42 31.75
CA ASN A 832 30.15 13.45 31.16
C ASN A 832 29.73 12.07 30.64
N TRP A 833 30.64 11.28 30.05
CA TRP A 833 30.32 9.91 29.64
C TRP A 833 30.11 8.97 30.85
N LEU A 834 30.99 9.03 31.86
CA LEU A 834 30.91 8.20 33.05
C LEU A 834 29.62 8.48 33.86
N PHE A 835 29.36 9.74 34.19
CA PHE A 835 28.25 10.12 35.07
C PHE A 835 26.92 10.38 34.35
N LEU A 836 26.92 10.83 33.08
CA LEU A 836 25.68 11.12 32.33
C LEU A 836 25.27 10.00 31.37
N ASP A 837 26.19 9.39 30.61
CA ASP A 837 25.82 8.27 29.71
C ASP A 837 25.67 6.94 30.48
N ILE A 838 26.63 6.57 31.35
CA ILE A 838 26.62 5.29 32.08
C ILE A 838 25.80 5.37 33.37
N GLY A 839 26.15 6.33 34.24
CA GLY A 839 25.49 6.58 35.53
C GLY A 839 24.05 7.05 35.37
N SER A 840 23.78 8.33 35.59
CA SER A 840 22.42 8.88 35.68
C SER A 840 21.52 8.64 34.46
N ARG A 841 22.08 8.36 33.27
CA ARG A 841 21.39 8.40 31.97
C ARG A 841 20.65 9.73 31.76
N TYR A 842 21.36 10.84 31.97
CA TYR A 842 20.81 12.21 32.03
C TYR A 842 19.62 12.37 33.00
N GLY A 843 19.63 11.60 34.09
CA GLY A 843 18.61 11.60 35.14
C GLY A 843 17.44 10.63 34.96
N THR A 844 17.43 9.84 33.88
CA THR A 844 16.33 8.88 33.60
C THR A 844 16.40 7.59 34.44
N ARG A 845 17.56 7.23 34.99
CA ARG A 845 17.74 6.03 35.82
C ARG A 845 18.66 6.31 37.02
N PRO A 846 18.15 6.89 38.13
CA PRO A 846 18.98 7.22 39.29
C PRO A 846 19.62 5.98 39.94
N GLN A 847 18.99 4.80 39.88
CA GLN A 847 19.55 3.55 40.43
C GLN A 847 20.89 3.15 39.80
N ASN A 848 21.16 3.57 38.55
CA ASN A 848 22.44 3.33 37.89
C ASN A 848 23.60 4.08 38.58
N ILE A 849 23.35 5.16 39.32
CA ILE A 849 24.38 5.89 40.08
C ILE A 849 24.82 5.07 41.28
N VAL A 850 23.89 4.38 41.95
CA VAL A 850 24.20 3.46 43.06
C VAL A 850 25.03 2.28 42.53
N ILE A 851 24.65 1.72 41.38
CA ILE A 851 25.43 0.66 40.71
C ILE A 851 26.81 1.18 40.28
N LEU A 852 26.91 2.39 39.71
CA LEU A 852 28.18 3.00 39.33
C LEU A 852 29.08 3.26 40.55
N GLY A 853 28.51 3.69 41.68
CA GLY A 853 29.23 3.84 42.95
C GLY A 853 29.75 2.51 43.48
N PHE A 854 28.95 1.45 43.45
CA PHE A 854 29.38 0.10 43.82
C PHE A 854 30.47 -0.44 42.89
N LEU A 855 30.37 -0.21 41.58
CA LEU A 855 31.40 -0.59 40.61
C LEU A 855 32.70 0.20 40.81
N LEU A 856 32.62 1.49 41.09
CA LEU A 856 33.78 2.32 41.43
C LEU A 856 34.45 1.83 42.72
N TRP A 857 33.68 1.62 43.80
CA TRP A 857 34.17 0.99 45.02
C TRP A 857 34.86 -0.36 44.76
N ALA A 858 34.24 -1.28 44.01
CA ALA A 858 34.82 -2.57 43.69
C ALA A 858 36.11 -2.46 42.84
N THR A 859 36.19 -1.50 41.91
CA THR A 859 37.40 -1.28 41.12
C THR A 859 38.54 -0.67 41.93
N PHE A 860 38.27 0.34 42.76
CA PHE A 860 39.28 0.92 43.65
C PHE A 860 39.74 -0.07 44.72
N ALA A 861 38.83 -0.86 45.30
CA ALA A 861 39.15 -1.99 46.17
C ALA A 861 40.17 -2.95 45.53
N GLY A 862 39.94 -3.32 44.26
CA GLY A 862 40.89 -4.10 43.46
C GLY A 862 42.22 -3.39 43.21
N VAL A 863 42.20 -2.09 42.87
CA VAL A 863 43.43 -1.29 42.68
C VAL A 863 44.28 -1.27 43.95
N TYR A 864 43.69 -1.05 45.14
CA TYR A 864 44.44 -1.12 46.39
C TYR A 864 44.99 -2.53 46.65
N ALA A 865 44.17 -3.57 46.46
CA ALA A 865 44.56 -4.96 46.69
C ALA A 865 45.71 -5.45 45.79
N PHE A 866 45.73 -5.06 44.51
CA PHE A 866 46.68 -5.59 43.52
C PHE A 866 47.84 -4.64 43.19
N VAL A 867 47.62 -3.31 43.23
CA VAL A 867 48.67 -2.31 42.90
C VAL A 867 49.41 -1.85 44.15
N PHE A 868 48.76 -1.84 45.31
CA PHE A 868 49.33 -1.37 46.58
C PHE A 868 49.35 -2.43 47.72
N PRO A 869 49.57 -3.74 47.46
CA PRO A 869 49.47 -4.78 48.50
C PRO A 869 50.44 -4.58 49.66
N ALA A 870 51.64 -4.05 49.39
CA ALA A 870 52.66 -3.77 50.41
C ALA A 870 52.33 -2.59 51.33
N HIS A 871 51.26 -1.84 51.06
CA HIS A 871 50.83 -0.69 51.86
C HIS A 871 49.52 -0.94 52.63
N LEU A 872 48.88 -2.10 52.41
CA LEU A 872 47.71 -2.55 53.16
C LEU A 872 48.15 -3.22 54.47
N GLN A 873 48.37 -2.43 55.53
CA GLN A 873 48.66 -2.97 56.85
C GLN A 873 47.42 -3.63 57.46
N ALA A 874 47.58 -4.85 57.96
CA ALA A 874 46.47 -5.68 58.47
C ALA A 874 45.83 -5.19 59.78
N SER A 875 46.40 -4.17 60.43
CA SER A 875 45.95 -3.63 61.72
C SER A 875 44.70 -2.75 61.66
N ASP A 876 44.33 -2.25 60.47
CA ASP A 876 43.32 -1.18 60.32
C ASP A 876 41.95 -1.70 59.81
N LEU A 877 41.76 -3.04 59.80
CA LEU A 877 40.61 -3.79 59.28
C LEU A 877 39.44 -3.89 60.28
N LEU A 878 38.95 -2.75 60.77
CA LEU A 878 37.93 -2.67 61.82
C LEU A 878 36.51 -3.04 61.35
N ILE A 879 36.24 -3.02 60.04
CA ILE A 879 34.89 -3.23 59.49
C ILE A 879 34.63 -4.72 59.21
N SER A 880 35.63 -5.47 58.75
CA SER A 880 35.49 -6.92 58.50
C SER A 880 35.18 -7.72 59.77
N GLU A 881 35.76 -7.31 60.90
CA GLU A 881 35.58 -7.90 62.22
C GLU A 881 34.18 -7.57 62.79
N LYS A 882 33.73 -6.32 62.66
CA LYS A 882 32.37 -5.89 63.05
C LYS A 882 31.23 -6.52 62.24
N LEU A 883 31.47 -6.84 60.97
CA LEU A 883 30.48 -7.46 60.08
C LEU A 883 30.57 -9.00 60.04
N GLY A 884 31.49 -9.62 60.79
CA GLY A 884 31.67 -11.08 60.83
C GLY A 884 32.18 -11.69 59.52
N LEU A 885 32.71 -10.89 58.60
CA LEU A 885 33.09 -11.33 57.24
C LEU A 885 34.28 -12.30 57.23
N ASN A 886 35.09 -12.29 58.30
CA ASN A 886 36.21 -13.20 58.51
C ASN A 886 35.78 -14.68 58.69
N SER A 887 34.48 -14.95 58.77
CA SER A 887 33.90 -16.31 58.89
C SER A 887 33.76 -17.05 57.54
N TYR A 888 33.92 -16.35 56.41
CA TYR A 888 33.67 -16.88 55.07
C TYR A 888 34.99 -17.21 54.35
N SER A 889 35.14 -18.44 53.85
CA SER A 889 36.38 -18.95 53.23
C SER A 889 36.95 -18.04 52.15
N PHE A 890 36.10 -17.55 51.23
CA PHE A 890 36.49 -16.62 50.16
C PHE A 890 37.27 -15.40 50.65
N PHE A 891 36.85 -14.82 51.78
CA PHE A 891 37.48 -13.62 52.35
C PHE A 891 38.71 -13.94 53.22
N VAL A 892 38.75 -15.15 53.82
CA VAL A 892 39.93 -15.67 54.52
C VAL A 892 41.09 -15.90 53.55
N GLU A 893 40.81 -16.37 52.33
CA GLU A 893 41.78 -16.58 51.26
C GLU A 893 42.22 -15.25 50.60
N ASN A 894 41.31 -14.27 50.48
CA ASN A 894 41.54 -13.01 49.75
C ASN A 894 41.71 -11.77 50.66
N LYS A 895 42.55 -11.87 51.70
CA LYS A 895 42.74 -10.80 52.70
C LYS A 895 43.14 -9.43 52.13
N ALA A 896 43.93 -9.39 51.06
CA ALA A 896 44.30 -8.14 50.39
C ALA A 896 43.08 -7.44 49.76
N LEU A 897 42.10 -8.21 49.26
CA LEU A 897 40.87 -7.69 48.66
C LEU A 897 39.92 -7.15 49.72
N LEU A 898 39.82 -7.80 50.89
CA LEU A 898 39.14 -7.23 52.07
C LEU A 898 39.76 -5.88 52.47
N ALA A 899 41.10 -5.82 52.60
CA ALA A 899 41.78 -4.61 53.04
C ALA A 899 41.61 -3.46 52.03
N GLY A 900 41.72 -3.75 50.73
CA GLY A 900 41.43 -2.79 49.67
C GLY A 900 39.97 -2.30 49.69
N ALA A 901 39.01 -3.18 49.95
CA ALA A 901 37.59 -2.83 50.05
C ALA A 901 37.28 -1.92 51.26
N GLU A 902 37.95 -2.12 52.39
CA GLU A 902 37.82 -1.24 53.57
C GLU A 902 38.49 0.13 53.35
N VAL A 903 39.66 0.18 52.69
CA VAL A 903 40.32 1.43 52.28
C VAL A 903 39.42 2.25 51.34
N SER A 904 38.87 1.60 50.31
CA SER A 904 37.92 2.20 49.36
C SER A 904 36.63 2.70 50.04
N LEU A 905 36.06 1.92 50.96
CA LEU A 905 34.85 2.32 51.70
C LEU A 905 35.07 3.56 52.57
N LYS A 906 36.24 3.67 53.22
CA LYS A 906 36.64 4.87 54.00
C LYS A 906 36.86 6.08 53.08
N ALA A 907 37.47 5.89 51.91
CA ALA A 907 37.70 6.97 50.94
C ALA A 907 36.40 7.57 50.36
N ILE A 908 35.34 6.77 50.18
CA ILE A 908 34.06 7.23 49.61
C ILE A 908 33.13 7.89 50.63
N LEU A 909 33.17 7.50 51.91
CA LEU A 909 32.23 7.98 52.94
C LEU A 909 32.65 9.34 53.54
N PRO A 910 31.88 10.43 53.30
CA PRO A 910 32.22 11.75 53.84
C PRO A 910 32.12 11.76 55.37
N GLY A 911 33.17 12.24 56.03
CA GLY A 911 33.24 12.33 57.49
C GLY A 911 33.99 11.19 58.18
N THR A 912 34.39 10.13 57.47
CA THR A 912 35.47 9.29 58.01
C THR A 912 36.78 10.04 57.84
N ALA A 913 37.40 10.42 58.96
CA ALA A 913 38.75 10.98 58.95
C ALA A 913 39.71 9.83 58.59
N MET A 914 39.92 9.61 57.29
CA MET A 914 40.98 8.74 56.82
C MET A 914 42.30 9.35 57.28
N ASN A 915 42.93 8.75 58.29
CA ASN A 915 44.26 9.17 58.74
C ASN A 915 45.18 9.18 57.52
N MET A 916 45.64 10.36 57.11
CA MET A 916 46.49 10.53 55.91
C MET A 916 47.83 9.79 56.00
N ALA A 917 48.13 9.15 57.15
CA ALA A 917 49.24 8.23 57.37
C ALA A 917 49.11 6.86 56.66
N LEU A 918 47.93 6.48 56.14
CA LEU A 918 47.74 5.18 55.47
C LEU A 918 48.38 5.10 54.06
N ALA A 919 48.59 6.24 53.40
CA ALA A 919 49.14 6.29 52.06
C ALA A 919 50.68 6.40 52.06
N ASN A 920 51.36 5.27 52.24
CA ASN A 920 52.84 5.18 52.21
C ASN A 920 53.48 5.46 50.83
N SER A 921 52.70 5.86 49.82
CA SER A 921 53.22 6.33 48.53
C SER A 921 52.35 7.45 47.95
N LEU A 922 52.99 8.39 47.23
CA LEU A 922 52.32 9.51 46.55
C LEU A 922 51.26 9.03 45.53
N TRP A 923 51.47 7.87 44.91
CA TRP A 923 50.52 7.26 43.99
C TRP A 923 49.26 6.72 44.68
N MET A 924 49.40 6.12 45.87
CA MET A 924 48.26 5.69 46.68
C MET A 924 47.47 6.90 47.20
N TRP A 925 48.16 7.97 47.59
CA TRP A 925 47.51 9.22 48.01
C TRP A 925 46.69 9.86 46.87
N LEU A 926 47.25 9.92 45.65
CA LEU A 926 46.51 10.40 44.47
C LEU A 926 45.30 9.51 44.12
N ALA A 927 45.40 8.20 44.31
CA ALA A 927 44.28 7.27 44.08
C ALA A 927 43.13 7.51 45.07
N VAL A 928 43.43 7.63 46.37
CA VAL A 928 42.46 7.95 47.42
C VAL A 928 41.80 9.31 47.18
N MET A 929 42.58 10.35 46.87
CA MET A 929 42.05 11.69 46.55
C MET A 929 41.11 11.68 45.34
N LEU A 930 41.44 10.92 44.30
CA LEU A 930 40.59 10.75 43.12
C LEU A 930 39.29 10.00 43.45
N GLU A 931 39.36 8.95 44.27
CA GLU A 931 38.20 8.19 44.72
C GLU A 931 37.25 9.03 45.58
N SER A 932 37.76 9.75 46.57
CA SER A 932 36.96 10.66 47.39
C SER A 932 36.27 11.74 46.56
N PHE A 933 36.98 12.31 45.56
CA PHE A 933 36.39 13.26 44.62
C PHE A 933 35.24 12.63 43.80
N LEU A 934 35.46 11.44 43.24
CA LEU A 934 34.42 10.69 42.52
C LEU A 934 33.21 10.37 43.42
N GLY A 935 33.45 9.99 44.67
CA GLY A 935 32.42 9.71 45.69
C GLY A 935 31.55 10.93 46.00
N ILE A 936 32.17 12.10 46.20
CA ILE A 936 31.46 13.38 46.42
C ILE A 936 30.59 13.73 45.20
N VAL A 937 31.12 13.58 43.98
CA VAL A 937 30.36 13.85 42.74
C VAL A 937 29.16 12.91 42.58
N LEU A 938 29.32 11.62 42.92
CA LEU A 938 28.21 10.65 42.93
C LEU A 938 27.14 11.01 43.96
N ALA A 939 27.53 11.37 45.19
CA ALA A 939 26.61 11.75 46.25
C ALA A 939 25.80 13.01 45.88
N PHE A 940 26.45 14.00 45.27
CA PHE A 940 25.81 15.22 44.79
C PHE A 940 24.88 14.98 43.59
N MET A 941 25.27 14.12 42.64
CA MET A 941 24.39 13.66 41.56
C MET A 941 23.15 12.92 42.09
N LEU A 942 23.35 12.05 43.08
CA LEU A 942 22.26 11.29 43.70
C LEU A 942 21.29 12.21 44.44
N SER A 943 21.78 13.18 45.22
CA SER A 943 20.92 14.13 45.94
C SER A 943 20.10 15.02 44.99
N ILE A 944 20.72 15.57 43.94
CA ILE A 944 20.00 16.34 42.89
C ILE A 944 18.89 15.50 42.26
N LEU A 945 19.15 14.23 41.95
CA LEU A 945 18.16 13.37 41.30
C LEU A 945 17.08 12.86 42.23
N LEU A 946 17.37 12.66 43.51
CA LEU A 946 16.35 12.38 44.53
C LEU A 946 15.44 13.59 44.71
N VAL A 947 15.98 14.81 44.87
CA VAL A 947 15.22 16.06 44.93
C VAL A 947 14.36 16.23 43.67
N ARG A 948 14.95 16.06 42.48
CA ARG A 948 14.20 16.17 41.21
C ARG A 948 13.09 15.13 41.09
N LYS A 949 13.29 13.90 41.58
CA LYS A 949 12.28 12.85 41.53
C LYS A 949 11.15 13.13 42.53
N LEU A 950 11.46 13.63 43.72
CA LEU A 950 10.48 14.09 44.72
C LEU A 950 9.65 15.31 44.24
N LEU A 951 10.22 16.14 43.36
CA LEU A 951 9.50 17.25 42.70
C LEU A 951 8.68 16.83 41.48
N GLN A 952 8.77 15.56 41.06
CA GLN A 952 8.05 15.00 39.89
C GLN A 952 7.02 13.92 40.26
N SER A 953 7.03 13.45 41.50
CA SER A 953 6.02 12.58 42.11
C SER A 953 4.96 13.40 42.83
#